data_AF-A0A7M7LU30-F1
#
_entry.id   AF-A0A7M7LU30-F1
#
_cell.length_a   1.000
_cell.length_b   1.000
_cell.length_c   1.000
_cell.angle_alpha   90.00
_cell.angle_beta   90.00
_cell.angle_gamma   90.00
#
_symmetry.space_group_name_H-M   'P 1'
#
loop_
_entity.id
_entity.type
_entity.pdbx_description
1 polymer ?
#
loop_
_entity_poly.entity_id
_entity_poly.type
_entity_poly.pdbx_seq_one_letter_code
_entity_poly.pdbx_strand_id
1 'polypeptide(L)'
;MSGLCFLTPAKKMVLLRAAGRVHHYPLYRRLASQLSANHILRNSPSEKQKQHVAYVHTSPKTSAGSLRPGQSKDFLQASQVRKKFLDHFQGLNDHVFVPSSSVIPYGDPTLLFTNAGMNQFKDIFQGTIHPDMVQNCYRRVVNSQKCIRVGGKHNDLDDVGKDTTHHTFFEMLGNWSFGDFFKKEACTMALDLLTSVYGLPLENLYFTYFKGNSELQLGADEATRQIWLDLGVPEDRVLPFGMADNFWEMGAVGPCGPCTEIHFDRHGNRNASHLVNLGDPDVLEIWNLVFMQFYRNEAGSLHDLPKHHVDTGMGLERLVSILQGVPSSYDTDLFQPLIKRLEETCPVRPYQGLLGEKDQDHIDTAYRAVADHARMLTVAIADGCRPDSQKRGYVIKRVIRRAVRYATEKLQAPPGALGSLVHLVVISLGNTYPELEEDPVYIADVINNEEEQFLTTLKKGEKYLKKAITELSPRTVLPGDIAWKMYDAYGFPLDLTTLIADENGLGVDIEGFEKSRLESKEITSRGGIKNQQNLSNIKLETTDISHLHELSVKDTDDSYKYNYQHHRRGKYTFPRIHAHILALKTPEGFVESASSGEECAIILDRTTFYAEQGGQQWDEGSFVSADDEELMFSVYDVQSYGGYVLHLGTTAETVSIGDHVTLYVNEERREKLMRNHTGTHILNFALRQVLGHIEQKGSSVAPDRFRFDFNAEKSISDRQLQQISSIANNLISNSLPVHQESIPLQKALAIEGLRTMTGETYPDPVTVVCIGHQDGQLNGDMTKLGMETSLELCGGTHVENTGHIRRLVIVSEKLVSKGVRRLTVVTSNDVMLADYTSNKFLQRLSQLETEVYNASTSNNPEMRDDVIASLESLVEDLEGAHIDLWKKREMNRRVADMQNKLKKADKLNKKSVIKQVAKRLHEEFREKKSEVCLVGVTGDSIDNKVLLKVQQSLEDEFGSTPLMLLSTDKEKAYCICRVPQELVSRGLHASQWMDSVMGEMEGKGFGSETFARGRGLAPSSLEECAKKARSYVVQRLEEDT
;
A
#
# COMPACT_ATOMS: atom_id res chain seq x y z
N MET A 1 50.07 -36.73 8.22
CA MET A 1 50.70 -37.86 8.91
C MET A 1 50.85 -37.51 10.39
N SER A 2 50.31 -38.37 11.27
CA SER A 2 50.64 -38.60 12.70
C SER A 2 50.87 -37.38 13.62
N GLY A 3 50.09 -37.09 14.67
CA GLY A 3 49.05 -37.84 15.40
C GLY A 3 49.21 -37.55 16.90
N LEU A 4 48.14 -37.17 17.60
CA LEU A 4 48.02 -37.31 19.05
C LEU A 4 46.54 -37.21 19.47
N CYS A 5 45.99 -38.38 19.78
CA CYS A 5 44.75 -38.61 20.49
C CYS A 5 44.99 -38.64 22.02
N PHE A 6 43.88 -38.52 22.76
CA PHE A 6 43.63 -38.78 24.18
C PHE A 6 43.66 -37.60 25.16
N LEU A 7 42.46 -37.20 25.61
CA LEU A 7 42.05 -37.08 27.03
C LEU A 7 40.50 -37.05 27.13
N THR A 8 39.97 -37.52 28.26
CA THR A 8 38.63 -38.09 28.53
C THR A 8 37.48 -37.11 28.85
N PRO A 9 36.20 -37.55 28.81
CA PRO A 9 35.01 -36.69 28.95
C PRO A 9 34.67 -36.40 30.41
N ALA A 10 35.46 -35.56 31.06
CA ALA A 10 35.13 -34.98 32.36
C ALA A 10 35.83 -33.62 32.53
N LYS A 11 35.53 -32.68 31.61
CA LYS A 11 35.76 -31.23 31.73
C LYS A 11 35.27 -30.52 30.46
N LYS A 12 33.95 -30.37 30.32
CA LYS A 12 33.32 -29.41 29.40
C LYS A 12 31.91 -29.02 29.91
N MET A 13 31.89 -28.51 31.15
CA MET A 13 30.88 -27.56 31.63
C MET A 13 31.66 -26.50 32.41
N VAL A 14 31.20 -25.26 32.34
CA VAL A 14 31.78 -24.01 32.89
C VAL A 14 32.67 -23.23 31.91
N LEU A 15 32.01 -22.59 30.93
CA LEU A 15 32.20 -21.17 30.56
C LEU A 15 31.27 -20.81 29.40
N LEU A 16 30.00 -20.56 29.72
CA LEU A 16 29.05 -19.74 28.93
C LEU A 16 27.89 -19.36 29.86
N ARG A 17 28.16 -18.45 30.80
CA ARG A 17 27.17 -17.71 31.59
C ARG A 17 27.76 -16.36 31.99
N ALA A 18 27.48 -15.32 31.21
CA ALA A 18 27.48 -13.92 31.65
C ALA A 18 26.81 -13.02 30.58
N ALA A 19 25.48 -13.09 30.48
CA ALA A 19 24.67 -12.02 29.93
C ALA A 19 23.32 -12.03 30.68
N GLY A 20 23.21 -11.21 31.72
CA GLY A 20 21.94 -10.75 32.30
C GLY A 20 21.90 -9.24 32.09
N ARG A 21 20.76 -8.54 32.02
CA ARG A 21 19.39 -8.71 32.52
C ARG A 21 18.46 -8.06 31.47
N VAL A 22 17.16 -8.35 31.41
CA VAL A 22 16.06 -7.56 32.03
C VAL A 22 14.75 -8.38 31.99
N HIS A 23 13.89 -8.12 32.98
CA HIS A 23 12.72 -8.84 33.48
C HIS A 23 11.54 -9.12 32.51
N HIS A 24 10.88 -10.27 32.70
CA HIS A 24 9.45 -10.48 32.39
C HIS A 24 8.73 -11.10 33.60
N TYR A 25 7.57 -10.56 33.94
CA TYR A 25 6.60 -11.11 34.90
C TYR A 25 5.62 -12.07 34.17
N PRO A 26 5.12 -13.14 34.82
CA PRO A 26 4.24 -14.13 34.22
C PRO A 26 2.77 -13.97 34.62
N LEU A 27 1.84 -14.18 33.69
CA LEU A 27 0.48 -14.64 33.95
C LEU A 27 -0.11 -15.23 32.65
N TYR A 28 -0.84 -16.34 32.79
CA TYR A 28 -1.56 -17.11 31.76
C TYR A 28 -0.78 -18.13 30.91
N ARG A 29 -0.51 -19.29 31.53
CA ARG A 29 -0.65 -20.62 30.88
C ARG A 29 -0.99 -21.68 31.93
N ARG A 30 -2.27 -21.77 32.28
CA ARG A 30 -2.90 -22.92 32.96
C ARG A 30 -4.35 -23.01 32.50
N LEU A 31 -4.61 -23.88 31.51
CA LEU A 31 -5.86 -24.63 31.28
C LEU A 31 -5.87 -25.18 29.84
N ALA A 32 -5.00 -26.16 29.55
CA ALA A 32 -5.13 -27.05 28.39
C ALA A 32 -4.13 -28.22 28.50
N SER A 33 -4.24 -29.06 29.53
CA SER A 33 -3.57 -30.37 29.56
C SER A 33 -4.06 -31.23 30.72
N GLN A 34 -5.34 -31.56 30.78
CA GLN A 34 -5.81 -32.73 31.52
C GLN A 34 -6.95 -33.35 30.73
N LEU A 35 -6.68 -34.54 30.19
CA LEU A 35 -7.59 -35.66 29.88
C LEU A 35 -7.17 -36.35 28.56
N SER A 36 -6.04 -37.07 28.60
CA SER A 36 -5.83 -38.21 27.69
C SER A 36 -4.75 -39.14 28.25
N ALA A 37 -5.15 -40.12 29.05
CA ALA A 37 -4.56 -41.47 29.10
C ALA A 37 -5.20 -42.25 30.26
N ASN A 38 -6.01 -43.26 29.94
CA ASN A 38 -5.81 -44.61 30.49
C ASN A 38 -6.68 -45.67 29.80
N HIS A 39 -5.98 -46.73 29.39
CA HIS A 39 -6.36 -48.12 29.19
C HIS A 39 -7.28 -48.61 28.05
N ILE A 40 -6.59 -49.14 27.03
CA ILE A 40 -6.74 -50.42 26.33
C ILE A 40 -7.68 -51.44 27.01
N LEU A 41 -8.63 -52.00 26.24
CA LEU A 41 -8.87 -53.45 26.11
C LEU A 41 -9.63 -53.77 24.80
N ARG A 42 -9.20 -54.87 24.16
CA ARG A 42 -9.62 -55.42 22.85
C ARG A 42 -11.05 -55.97 22.90
N ASN A 43 -11.78 -55.88 21.78
CA ASN A 43 -12.36 -57.02 21.03
C ASN A 43 -13.26 -56.54 19.88
N SER A 44 -13.00 -57.06 18.68
CA SER A 44 -13.90 -57.10 17.52
C SER A 44 -14.90 -58.29 17.66
N PRO A 45 -16.08 -58.30 16.98
CA PRO A 45 -16.17 -58.83 15.60
C PRO A 45 -17.33 -58.33 14.68
N SER A 46 -17.09 -58.50 13.37
CA SER A 46 -17.95 -58.97 12.26
C SER A 46 -19.28 -58.31 11.83
N GLU A 47 -19.32 -58.05 10.51
CA GLU A 47 -20.42 -58.11 9.52
C GLU A 47 -21.76 -58.77 9.93
N LYS A 48 -22.90 -58.12 9.62
CA LYS A 48 -23.88 -58.52 8.57
C LYS A 48 -25.22 -57.75 8.67
N GLN A 49 -25.86 -57.68 7.50
CA GLN A 49 -27.31 -57.59 7.21
C GLN A 49 -27.99 -56.23 6.97
N LYS A 50 -28.19 -56.00 5.66
CA LYS A 50 -29.29 -55.28 5.02
C LYS A 50 -30.65 -55.82 5.47
N GLN A 51 -31.63 -54.92 5.71
CA GLN A 51 -32.98 -54.90 5.11
C GLN A 51 -33.88 -53.90 5.85
N HIS A 52 -34.43 -52.92 5.14
CA HIS A 52 -35.70 -52.29 5.52
C HIS A 52 -36.51 -51.98 4.25
N VAL A 53 -37.69 -52.59 4.15
CA VAL A 53 -38.83 -52.13 3.36
C VAL A 53 -40.07 -52.33 4.24
N ALA A 54 -40.83 -51.27 4.49
CA ALA A 54 -42.29 -51.27 4.40
C ALA A 54 -42.86 -49.89 4.78
N TYR A 55 -43.55 -49.29 3.80
CA TYR A 55 -44.49 -48.18 3.94
C TYR A 55 -45.75 -48.64 4.69
N VAL A 56 -46.31 -47.77 5.55
CA VAL A 56 -47.77 -47.72 5.81
C VAL A 56 -48.21 -46.27 6.05
N HIS A 57 -49.14 -45.81 5.20
CA HIS A 57 -49.94 -44.59 5.34
C HIS A 57 -50.92 -44.65 6.51
N THR A 58 -51.11 -43.54 7.23
CA THR A 58 -52.44 -43.07 7.68
C THR A 58 -52.42 -41.56 7.98
N SER A 59 -53.38 -40.82 7.41
CA SER A 59 -53.80 -39.44 7.77
C SER A 59 -55.18 -39.51 8.44
N PRO A 60 -55.79 -38.40 8.93
CA PRO A 60 -55.26 -37.27 9.71
C PRO A 60 -56.07 -37.08 11.02
N LYS A 61 -55.49 -36.46 12.05
CA LYS A 61 -56.28 -35.80 13.11
C LYS A 61 -55.68 -34.45 13.47
N THR A 62 -56.51 -33.44 13.29
CA THR A 62 -56.36 -32.05 13.71
C THR A 62 -56.24 -31.94 15.23
N SER A 63 -55.21 -31.25 15.71
CA SER A 63 -55.29 -30.46 16.95
C SER A 63 -54.20 -29.40 16.94
N ALA A 64 -54.62 -28.13 16.98
CA ALA A 64 -53.77 -27.00 17.32
C ALA A 64 -53.04 -27.28 18.65
N GLY A 65 -51.72 -27.13 18.67
CA GLY A 65 -50.89 -27.37 19.84
C GLY A 65 -49.67 -26.45 19.83
N SER A 66 -49.62 -25.57 20.82
CA SER A 66 -48.51 -24.66 21.10
C SER A 66 -47.17 -25.41 21.16
N LEU A 67 -46.16 -24.89 20.44
CA LEU A 67 -44.80 -25.40 20.47
C LEU A 67 -44.21 -25.25 21.89
N ARG A 68 -43.74 -26.37 22.45
CA ARG A 68 -42.92 -26.41 23.66
C ARG A 68 -41.46 -26.06 23.30
N PRO A 69 -40.71 -25.32 24.13
CA PRO A 69 -39.30 -25.04 23.90
C PRO A 69 -38.45 -26.26 24.31
N GLY A 70 -37.55 -26.72 23.42
CA GLY A 70 -36.51 -27.70 23.79
C GLY A 70 -36.21 -28.86 22.83
N GLN A 71 -36.49 -28.76 21.52
CA GLN A 71 -35.89 -29.64 20.52
C GLN A 71 -34.96 -28.80 19.63
N SER A 72 -33.64 -29.01 19.71
CA SER A 72 -32.72 -28.44 18.72
C SER A 72 -32.99 -29.13 17.39
N LYS A 73 -33.51 -28.38 16.41
CA LYS A 73 -33.40 -28.80 15.01
C LYS A 73 -31.90 -28.77 14.68
N ASP A 74 -31.36 -29.88 14.20
CA ASP A 74 -30.01 -29.89 13.61
C ASP A 74 -30.08 -29.10 12.30
N PHE A 75 -29.80 -27.79 12.37
CA PHE A 75 -29.71 -26.92 11.21
C PHE A 75 -28.33 -27.09 10.52
N LEU A 76 -28.28 -26.85 9.21
CA LEU A 76 -27.02 -26.90 8.45
C LEU A 76 -26.12 -25.72 8.83
N GLN A 77 -24.88 -26.03 9.23
CA GLN A 77 -23.84 -25.02 9.46
C GLN A 77 -23.39 -24.41 8.12
N ALA A 78 -22.94 -23.15 8.12
CA ALA A 78 -22.52 -22.44 6.91
C ALA A 78 -21.42 -23.19 6.13
N SER A 79 -20.49 -23.83 6.82
CA SER A 79 -19.46 -24.68 6.20
C SER A 79 -20.05 -25.87 5.44
N GLN A 80 -21.13 -26.47 5.95
CA GLN A 80 -21.85 -27.55 5.29
C GLN A 80 -22.69 -27.03 4.12
N VAL A 81 -23.30 -25.84 4.26
CA VAL A 81 -24.02 -25.17 3.16
C VAL A 81 -23.08 -24.91 2.00
N ARG A 82 -21.91 -24.31 2.25
CA ARG A 82 -20.85 -24.08 1.26
C ARG A 82 -20.38 -25.39 0.63
N LYS A 83 -20.10 -26.41 1.43
CA LYS A 83 -19.66 -27.71 0.90
C LYS A 83 -20.71 -28.35 -0.02
N LYS A 84 -21.99 -28.31 0.35
CA LYS A 84 -23.09 -28.83 -0.49
C LYS A 84 -23.19 -28.10 -1.83
N PHE A 85 -22.99 -26.78 -1.85
CA PHE A 85 -22.93 -26.00 -3.08
C PHE A 85 -21.80 -26.49 -4.00
N LEU A 86 -20.57 -26.57 -3.46
CA LEU A 86 -19.40 -27.03 -4.21
C LEU A 86 -19.56 -28.48 -4.71
N ASP A 87 -20.01 -29.39 -3.84
CA ASP A 87 -20.22 -30.80 -4.19
C ASP A 87 -21.27 -30.95 -5.32
N HIS A 88 -22.34 -30.15 -5.30
CA HIS A 88 -23.38 -30.18 -6.33
C HIS A 88 -22.82 -29.86 -7.72
N PHE A 89 -22.00 -28.81 -7.82
CA PHE A 89 -21.46 -28.39 -9.10
C PHE A 89 -20.27 -29.25 -9.55
N GLN A 90 -19.37 -29.62 -8.63
CA GLN A 90 -18.22 -30.47 -8.96
C GLN A 90 -18.61 -31.91 -9.28
N GLY A 91 -19.48 -32.51 -8.47
CA GLY A 91 -19.80 -33.93 -8.55
C GLY A 91 -20.89 -34.25 -9.58
N LEU A 92 -21.97 -33.46 -9.61
CA LEU A 92 -23.15 -33.77 -10.44
C LEU A 92 -23.16 -33.02 -11.77
N ASN A 93 -22.41 -31.92 -11.90
CA ASN A 93 -22.51 -31.01 -13.05
C ASN A 93 -21.15 -30.68 -13.73
N ASP A 94 -20.09 -31.43 -13.43
CA ASP A 94 -18.77 -31.37 -14.09
C ASP A 94 -18.10 -29.97 -14.06
N HIS A 95 -18.30 -29.21 -12.98
CA HIS A 95 -17.60 -27.94 -12.77
C HIS A 95 -16.25 -28.17 -12.08
N VAL A 96 -15.23 -27.44 -12.50
CA VAL A 96 -13.91 -27.44 -11.84
C VAL A 96 -13.93 -26.43 -10.70
N PHE A 97 -13.47 -26.85 -9.52
CA PHE A 97 -13.28 -25.90 -8.41
C PHE A 97 -12.05 -25.02 -8.66
N VAL A 98 -12.26 -23.71 -8.57
CA VAL A 98 -11.18 -22.72 -8.64
C VAL A 98 -11.12 -21.98 -7.30
N PRO A 99 -9.96 -21.87 -6.64
CA PRO A 99 -9.83 -21.10 -5.40
C PRO A 99 -10.31 -19.65 -5.57
N SER A 100 -10.83 -19.06 -4.50
CA SER A 100 -11.21 -17.64 -4.49
C SER A 100 -10.00 -16.77 -4.82
N SER A 101 -10.17 -15.81 -5.72
CA SER A 101 -9.21 -14.73 -5.91
C SER A 101 -9.13 -13.81 -4.68
N SER A 102 -8.05 -13.04 -4.60
CA SER A 102 -7.88 -11.99 -3.59
C SER A 102 -9.00 -10.95 -3.67
N VAL A 103 -9.37 -10.36 -2.52
CA VAL A 103 -10.23 -9.17 -2.50
C VAL A 103 -9.54 -7.93 -3.09
N ILE A 104 -8.23 -8.01 -3.32
CA ILE A 104 -7.47 -7.03 -4.09
C ILE A 104 -7.46 -7.48 -5.56
N PRO A 105 -8.16 -6.76 -6.46
CA PRO A 105 -8.13 -7.10 -7.87
C PRO A 105 -6.80 -6.58 -8.47
N TYR A 106 -5.78 -7.42 -8.44
CA TYR A 106 -4.50 -7.16 -9.12
C TYR A 106 -4.73 -7.16 -10.63
N GLY A 107 -4.27 -6.12 -11.34
CA GLY A 107 -4.50 -5.97 -12.79
C GLY A 107 -5.74 -5.15 -13.18
N ASP A 108 -6.71 -4.92 -12.27
CA ASP A 108 -7.87 -4.07 -12.55
C ASP A 108 -7.79 -2.73 -11.80
N PRO A 109 -7.40 -1.63 -12.48
CA PRO A 109 -7.33 -0.31 -11.85
C PRO A 109 -8.70 0.33 -11.60
N THR A 110 -9.78 -0.21 -12.17
CA THR A 110 -11.14 0.35 -12.07
C THR A 110 -11.83 -0.02 -10.75
N LEU A 111 -11.36 -1.05 -10.05
CA LEU A 111 -11.96 -1.57 -8.82
C LEU A 111 -11.04 -1.40 -7.60
N LEU A 112 -11.62 -0.91 -6.50
CA LEU A 112 -10.94 -0.89 -5.20
C LEU A 112 -10.92 -2.27 -4.56
N PHE A 113 -12.01 -3.02 -4.62
CA PHE A 113 -12.05 -4.39 -4.13
C PHE A 113 -12.83 -5.27 -5.08
N THR A 114 -12.56 -6.56 -5.05
CA THR A 114 -13.38 -7.59 -5.70
C THR A 114 -14.77 -7.56 -5.08
N ASN A 115 -15.79 -7.20 -5.86
CA ASN A 115 -17.15 -6.95 -5.38
C ASN A 115 -18.19 -7.98 -5.89
N ALA A 116 -17.79 -8.83 -6.84
CA ALA A 116 -18.55 -9.94 -7.38
C ALA A 116 -17.64 -11.15 -7.68
N GLY A 117 -18.27 -12.31 -7.83
CA GLY A 117 -17.61 -13.55 -8.19
C GLY A 117 -16.93 -13.51 -9.56
N MET A 118 -17.56 -12.83 -10.52
CA MET A 118 -17.10 -12.76 -11.91
C MET A 118 -15.79 -11.99 -12.12
N ASN A 119 -15.39 -11.13 -11.18
CA ASN A 119 -14.22 -10.26 -11.35
C ASN A 119 -12.93 -11.05 -11.61
N GLN A 120 -12.79 -12.22 -11.00
CA GLN A 120 -11.64 -13.10 -11.20
C GLN A 120 -11.55 -13.71 -12.60
N PHE A 121 -12.65 -13.64 -13.36
CA PHE A 121 -12.78 -14.19 -14.72
C PHE A 121 -13.02 -13.09 -15.77
N LYS A 122 -12.82 -11.81 -15.40
CA LYS A 122 -13.09 -10.66 -16.27
C LYS A 122 -12.40 -10.79 -17.63
N ASP A 123 -11.16 -11.24 -17.64
CA ASP A 123 -10.37 -11.42 -18.86
C ASP A 123 -10.92 -12.54 -19.76
N ILE A 124 -11.56 -13.57 -19.19
CA ILE A 124 -12.27 -14.62 -19.95
C ILE A 124 -13.51 -14.03 -20.62
N PHE A 125 -14.32 -13.27 -19.86
CA PHE A 125 -15.52 -12.62 -20.41
C PHE A 125 -15.18 -11.56 -21.47
N GLN A 126 -14.04 -10.89 -21.33
CA GLN A 126 -13.55 -9.92 -22.30
C GLN A 126 -12.86 -10.56 -23.51
N GLY A 127 -12.59 -11.88 -23.49
CA GLY A 127 -11.90 -12.58 -24.58
C GLY A 127 -10.41 -12.20 -24.71
N THR A 128 -9.78 -11.67 -23.65
CA THR A 128 -8.37 -11.28 -23.65
C THR A 128 -7.42 -12.43 -23.32
N ILE A 129 -7.95 -13.58 -22.90
CA ILE A 129 -7.21 -14.83 -22.65
C ILE A 129 -7.32 -15.76 -23.86
N HIS A 130 -6.21 -16.43 -24.19
CA HIS A 130 -6.14 -17.39 -25.29
C HIS A 130 -7.23 -18.49 -25.18
N PRO A 131 -7.99 -18.79 -26.25
CA PRO A 131 -9.12 -19.73 -26.23
C PRO A 131 -8.79 -21.12 -25.68
N ASP A 132 -7.60 -21.65 -26.00
CA ASP A 132 -7.18 -22.98 -25.52
C ASP A 132 -7.02 -23.06 -23.99
N MET A 133 -6.65 -21.95 -23.31
CA MET A 133 -6.63 -21.92 -21.85
C MET A 133 -8.03 -22.01 -21.26
N VAL A 134 -8.99 -21.27 -21.85
CA VAL A 134 -10.39 -21.27 -21.41
C VAL A 134 -10.98 -22.67 -21.59
N GLN A 135 -10.71 -23.30 -22.73
CA GLN A 135 -11.35 -24.56 -23.12
C GLN A 135 -10.79 -25.77 -22.37
N ASN A 136 -9.51 -25.76 -21.98
CA ASN A 136 -8.87 -26.87 -21.26
C ASN A 136 -8.94 -26.72 -19.72
N CYS A 137 -9.03 -25.51 -19.18
CA CYS A 137 -8.92 -25.28 -17.74
C CYS A 137 -10.15 -24.62 -17.10
N TYR A 138 -10.97 -23.87 -17.85
CA TYR A 138 -12.00 -23.01 -17.26
C TYR A 138 -13.42 -23.23 -17.80
N ARG A 139 -13.67 -24.16 -18.74
CA ARG A 139 -14.99 -24.39 -19.38
C ARG A 139 -16.22 -24.25 -18.47
N ARG A 140 -16.21 -24.91 -17.31
CA ARG A 140 -17.20 -24.81 -16.22
C ARG A 140 -16.46 -24.64 -14.91
N VAL A 141 -16.78 -23.62 -14.12
CA VAL A 141 -16.09 -23.37 -12.85
C VAL A 141 -17.02 -23.06 -11.70
N VAL A 142 -16.62 -23.41 -10.49
CA VAL A 142 -17.39 -23.15 -9.26
C VAL A 142 -16.47 -22.71 -8.13
N ASN A 143 -16.91 -21.75 -7.31
CA ASN A 143 -16.20 -21.38 -6.08
C ASN A 143 -17.08 -20.68 -5.03
N SER A 144 -16.45 -20.30 -3.91
CA SER A 144 -16.97 -19.34 -2.92
C SER A 144 -16.05 -18.11 -2.94
N GLN A 145 -16.40 -17.07 -3.69
CA GLN A 145 -15.56 -15.89 -3.86
C GLN A 145 -15.73 -14.92 -2.68
N LYS A 146 -14.61 -14.45 -2.14
CA LYS A 146 -14.54 -13.34 -1.19
C LYS A 146 -14.93 -12.03 -1.88
N CYS A 147 -15.98 -11.36 -1.41
CA CYS A 147 -16.43 -10.08 -1.96
C CYS A 147 -16.46 -8.98 -0.89
N ILE A 148 -15.99 -7.79 -1.25
CA ILE A 148 -16.05 -6.59 -0.41
C ILE A 148 -16.81 -5.49 -1.16
N ARG A 149 -17.83 -4.92 -0.51
CA ARG A 149 -18.65 -3.82 -1.03
C ARG A 149 -18.52 -2.58 -0.15
N VAL A 150 -17.35 -1.94 -0.25
CA VAL A 150 -17.04 -0.71 0.48
C VAL A 150 -16.41 0.33 -0.45
N GLY A 151 -17.15 1.41 -0.72
CA GLY A 151 -16.77 2.47 -1.65
C GLY A 151 -17.01 2.15 -3.13
N GLY A 152 -17.09 3.19 -3.98
CA GLY A 152 -17.42 3.04 -5.40
C GLY A 152 -18.93 2.97 -5.67
N LYS A 153 -19.32 2.37 -6.80
CA LYS A 153 -20.73 2.20 -7.23
C LYS A 153 -21.52 1.27 -6.29
N HIS A 154 -20.87 0.24 -5.75
CA HIS A 154 -21.47 -0.73 -4.83
C HIS A 154 -20.87 -0.53 -3.43
N ASN A 155 -21.62 0.13 -2.54
CA ASN A 155 -21.15 0.53 -1.23
C ASN A 155 -22.22 0.27 -0.17
N ASP A 156 -22.05 -0.81 0.59
CA ASP A 156 -23.02 -1.25 1.60
C ASP A 156 -22.63 -0.77 3.01
N LEU A 157 -21.49 -0.05 3.13
CA LEU A 157 -20.90 0.35 4.40
C LEU A 157 -21.88 1.11 5.30
N ASP A 158 -22.76 1.92 4.72
CA ASP A 158 -23.68 2.78 5.48
C ASP A 158 -24.92 2.05 5.98
N ASP A 159 -25.25 0.90 5.38
CA ASP A 159 -26.38 0.03 5.72
C ASP A 159 -26.00 -1.05 6.74
N VAL A 160 -24.74 -1.48 6.74
CA VAL A 160 -24.22 -2.49 7.69
C VAL A 160 -24.57 -2.13 9.14
N GLY A 161 -25.22 -3.09 9.80
CA GLY A 161 -25.69 -3.03 11.17
C GLY A 161 -27.06 -2.36 11.36
N LYS A 162 -27.57 -1.62 10.38
CA LYS A 162 -28.91 -0.99 10.43
C LYS A 162 -30.01 -1.94 9.97
N ASP A 163 -29.69 -2.87 9.09
CA ASP A 163 -30.57 -3.94 8.66
C ASP A 163 -30.01 -5.34 9.01
N THR A 164 -30.67 -6.36 8.47
CA THR A 164 -30.45 -7.77 8.79
C THR A 164 -29.69 -8.53 7.71
N THR A 165 -29.27 -7.90 6.61
CA THR A 165 -28.81 -8.58 5.39
C THR A 165 -27.60 -7.97 4.66
N HIS A 166 -27.28 -6.70 4.86
CA HIS A 166 -26.13 -6.05 4.21
C HIS A 166 -24.85 -6.29 4.98
N HIS A 167 -23.75 -6.47 4.25
CA HIS A 167 -22.43 -6.80 4.78
C HIS A 167 -21.33 -6.06 4.03
N THR A 168 -20.27 -5.65 4.73
CA THR A 168 -19.09 -5.09 4.04
C THR A 168 -18.27 -6.17 3.37
N PHE A 169 -18.29 -7.38 3.93
CA PHE A 169 -17.70 -8.60 3.39
C PHE A 169 -18.73 -9.73 3.41
N PHE A 170 -18.87 -10.42 2.29
CA PHE A 170 -19.71 -11.61 2.18
C PHE A 170 -19.10 -12.60 1.20
N GLU A 171 -19.57 -13.83 1.25
CA GLU A 171 -19.16 -14.87 0.31
C GLU A 171 -20.19 -14.99 -0.81
N MET A 172 -19.72 -14.79 -2.04
CA MET A 172 -20.52 -15.03 -3.24
C MET A 172 -20.24 -16.44 -3.74
N LEU A 173 -21.19 -17.34 -3.50
CA LEU A 173 -21.19 -18.67 -4.11
C LEU A 173 -21.52 -18.51 -5.60
N GLY A 174 -20.61 -18.93 -6.47
CA GLY A 174 -20.78 -18.75 -7.91
C GLY A 174 -20.43 -20.01 -8.68
N ASN A 175 -21.16 -20.21 -9.75
CA ASN A 175 -20.84 -21.16 -10.81
C ASN A 175 -20.93 -20.45 -12.17
N TRP A 176 -19.99 -20.75 -13.05
CA TRP A 176 -19.80 -20.08 -14.33
C TRP A 176 -19.74 -21.05 -15.49
N SER A 177 -20.21 -20.58 -16.65
CA SER A 177 -20.06 -21.26 -17.93
C SER A 177 -19.39 -20.33 -18.93
N PHE A 178 -18.29 -20.79 -19.54
CA PHE A 178 -17.64 -20.04 -20.61
C PHE A 178 -17.90 -20.67 -21.98
N GLY A 179 -19.04 -20.33 -22.59
CA GLY A 179 -19.38 -20.78 -23.94
C GLY A 179 -19.79 -22.25 -24.04
N ASP A 180 -20.37 -22.81 -22.97
CA ASP A 180 -20.77 -24.23 -22.90
C ASP A 180 -22.27 -24.42 -22.67
N PHE A 181 -22.77 -24.12 -21.48
CA PHE A 181 -24.20 -24.16 -21.16
C PHE A 181 -24.75 -22.75 -20.98
N PHE A 182 -26.08 -22.62 -21.03
CA PHE A 182 -26.77 -21.34 -20.92
C PHE A 182 -28.04 -21.46 -20.07
N LYS A 183 -29.06 -20.64 -20.36
CA LYS A 183 -30.31 -20.47 -19.58
C LYS A 183 -30.93 -21.76 -19.04
N LYS A 184 -31.25 -22.73 -19.91
CA LYS A 184 -32.01 -23.93 -19.51
C LYS A 184 -31.27 -24.76 -18.45
N GLU A 185 -30.00 -25.04 -18.69
CA GLU A 185 -29.18 -25.84 -17.76
C GLU A 185 -28.92 -25.08 -16.47
N ALA A 186 -28.63 -23.77 -16.56
CA ALA A 186 -28.42 -22.91 -15.40
C ALA A 186 -29.64 -22.87 -14.47
N CYS A 187 -30.85 -22.62 -15.01
CA CYS A 187 -32.08 -22.61 -14.23
C CYS A 187 -32.41 -23.98 -13.63
N THR A 188 -32.16 -25.07 -14.38
CA THR A 188 -32.40 -26.45 -13.91
C THR A 188 -31.49 -26.77 -12.72
N MET A 189 -30.19 -26.49 -12.84
CA MET A 189 -29.22 -26.72 -11.75
C MET A 189 -29.52 -25.89 -10.52
N ALA A 190 -29.95 -24.63 -10.71
CA ALA A 190 -30.30 -23.74 -9.61
C ALA A 190 -31.54 -24.23 -8.86
N LEU A 191 -32.59 -24.64 -9.59
CA LEU A 191 -33.80 -25.18 -8.96
C LEU A 191 -33.50 -26.45 -8.18
N ASP A 192 -32.79 -27.41 -8.80
CA ASP A 192 -32.45 -28.68 -8.15
C ASP A 192 -31.62 -28.48 -6.88
N LEU A 193 -30.65 -27.56 -6.90
CA LEU A 193 -29.89 -27.22 -5.71
C LEU A 193 -30.80 -26.69 -4.58
N LEU A 194 -31.66 -25.72 -4.88
CA LEU A 194 -32.52 -25.09 -3.88
C LEU A 194 -33.57 -26.07 -3.32
N THR A 195 -34.25 -26.83 -4.19
CA THR A 195 -35.36 -27.70 -3.76
C THR A 195 -34.90 -29.09 -3.36
N SER A 196 -34.03 -29.74 -4.11
CA SER A 196 -33.64 -31.14 -3.88
C SER A 196 -32.50 -31.26 -2.87
N VAL A 197 -31.47 -30.41 -2.98
CA VAL A 197 -30.26 -30.50 -2.13
C VAL A 197 -30.43 -29.78 -0.79
N TYR A 198 -31.01 -28.57 -0.83
CA TYR A 198 -31.28 -27.77 0.36
C TYR A 198 -32.68 -27.96 0.95
N GLY A 199 -33.64 -28.51 0.19
CA GLY A 199 -34.98 -28.80 0.71
C GLY A 199 -35.87 -27.56 0.85
N LEU A 200 -35.57 -26.46 0.13
CA LEU A 200 -36.41 -25.27 0.17
C LEU A 200 -37.75 -25.54 -0.53
N PRO A 201 -38.89 -25.16 0.07
CA PRO A 201 -40.19 -25.33 -0.56
C PRO A 201 -40.32 -24.46 -1.82
N LEU A 202 -40.75 -25.07 -2.92
CA LEU A 202 -40.92 -24.38 -4.20
C LEU A 202 -41.95 -23.24 -4.10
N GLU A 203 -43.00 -23.44 -3.30
CA GLU A 203 -44.04 -22.46 -3.00
C GLU A 203 -43.56 -21.28 -2.14
N ASN A 204 -42.30 -21.24 -1.73
CA ASN A 204 -41.70 -20.07 -1.08
C ASN A 204 -40.77 -19.32 -2.04
N LEU A 205 -40.47 -19.88 -3.22
CA LEU A 205 -39.59 -19.26 -4.20
C LEU A 205 -40.38 -18.40 -5.19
N TYR A 206 -39.74 -17.32 -5.63
CA TYR A 206 -40.17 -16.45 -6.72
C TYR A 206 -38.99 -16.24 -7.66
N PHE A 207 -39.27 -16.18 -8.96
CA PHE A 207 -38.28 -16.11 -10.02
C PHE A 207 -38.58 -14.90 -10.87
N THR A 208 -37.57 -14.15 -11.28
CA THR A 208 -37.76 -12.95 -12.11
C THR A 208 -37.27 -13.15 -13.53
N TYR A 209 -37.71 -12.34 -14.49
CA TYR A 209 -37.16 -12.35 -15.85
C TYR A 209 -37.19 -10.95 -16.46
N PHE A 210 -36.26 -10.71 -17.38
CA PHE A 210 -36.14 -9.43 -18.06
C PHE A 210 -37.35 -9.14 -18.95
N LYS A 211 -38.07 -8.05 -18.66
CA LYS A 211 -39.29 -7.65 -19.40
C LYS A 211 -39.01 -6.90 -20.70
N GLY A 212 -37.75 -6.65 -21.04
CA GLY A 212 -37.34 -5.86 -22.19
C GLY A 212 -37.06 -4.39 -21.88
N ASN A 213 -36.46 -3.70 -22.84
CA ASN A 213 -36.22 -2.26 -22.80
C ASN A 213 -36.44 -1.67 -24.21
N SER A 214 -37.40 -0.77 -24.34
CA SER A 214 -37.76 -0.15 -25.62
C SER A 214 -36.72 0.83 -26.15
N GLU A 215 -35.97 1.51 -25.27
CA GLU A 215 -34.95 2.50 -25.67
C GLU A 215 -33.74 1.82 -26.32
N LEU A 216 -33.34 0.65 -25.79
CA LEU A 216 -32.25 -0.17 -26.32
C LEU A 216 -32.73 -1.21 -27.34
N GLN A 217 -34.01 -1.19 -27.73
CA GLN A 217 -34.63 -2.14 -28.66
C GLN A 217 -34.47 -3.61 -28.26
N LEU A 218 -34.47 -3.89 -26.95
CA LEU A 218 -34.38 -5.23 -26.40
C LEU A 218 -35.76 -5.79 -26.07
N GLY A 219 -36.08 -6.96 -26.63
CA GLY A 219 -37.30 -7.70 -26.30
C GLY A 219 -37.27 -8.32 -24.89
N ALA A 220 -38.44 -8.77 -24.41
CA ALA A 220 -38.53 -9.54 -23.17
C ALA A 220 -37.82 -10.90 -23.30
N ASP A 221 -37.21 -11.36 -22.22
CA ASP A 221 -36.57 -12.67 -22.13
C ASP A 221 -37.60 -13.79 -21.88
N GLU A 222 -38.49 -13.98 -22.85
CA GLU A 222 -39.55 -15.00 -22.82
C GLU A 222 -38.98 -16.42 -22.75
N ALA A 223 -37.74 -16.63 -23.21
CA ALA A 223 -37.06 -17.91 -23.08
C ALA A 223 -36.86 -18.28 -21.60
N THR A 224 -36.35 -17.36 -20.79
CA THR A 224 -36.16 -17.57 -19.35
C THR A 224 -37.50 -17.75 -18.63
N ARG A 225 -38.52 -16.97 -18.97
CA ARG A 225 -39.89 -17.16 -18.44
C ARG A 225 -40.40 -18.58 -18.71
N GLN A 226 -40.32 -19.04 -19.95
CA GLN A 226 -40.81 -20.36 -20.33
C GLN A 226 -40.03 -21.49 -19.65
N ILE A 227 -38.71 -21.34 -19.49
CA ILE A 227 -37.88 -22.33 -18.78
C ILE A 227 -38.36 -22.53 -17.34
N TRP A 228 -38.68 -21.45 -16.60
CA TRP A 228 -39.18 -21.58 -15.23
C TRP A 228 -40.55 -22.26 -15.17
N LEU A 229 -41.45 -21.95 -16.10
CA LEU A 229 -42.76 -22.60 -16.21
C LEU A 229 -42.62 -24.09 -16.53
N ASP A 230 -41.72 -24.45 -17.45
CA ASP A 230 -41.44 -25.84 -17.83
C ASP A 230 -40.82 -26.65 -16.68
N LEU A 231 -40.08 -25.99 -15.79
CA LEU A 231 -39.53 -26.57 -14.57
C LEU A 231 -40.57 -26.72 -13.45
N GLY A 232 -41.82 -26.31 -13.68
CA GLY A 232 -42.94 -26.49 -12.74
C GLY A 232 -43.17 -25.32 -11.78
N VAL A 233 -42.56 -24.15 -12.02
CA VAL A 233 -42.82 -22.94 -11.25
C VAL A 233 -44.20 -22.38 -11.62
N PRO A 234 -45.08 -22.06 -10.65
CA PRO A 234 -46.35 -21.39 -10.92
C PRO A 234 -46.20 -20.03 -11.63
N GLU A 235 -47.11 -19.70 -12.53
CA GLU A 235 -47.05 -18.45 -13.32
C GLU A 235 -47.07 -17.18 -12.46
N ASP A 236 -47.82 -17.18 -11.35
CA ASP A 236 -47.90 -16.06 -10.40
C ASP A 236 -46.62 -15.87 -9.56
N ARG A 237 -45.58 -16.66 -9.83
CA ARG A 237 -44.25 -16.61 -9.21
C ARG A 237 -43.12 -16.38 -10.22
N VAL A 238 -43.44 -16.20 -11.50
CA VAL A 238 -42.47 -15.84 -12.55
C VAL A 238 -42.75 -14.40 -12.98
N LEU A 239 -41.94 -13.45 -12.50
CA LEU A 239 -42.27 -12.03 -12.47
C LEU A 239 -41.41 -11.17 -13.42
N PRO A 240 -41.99 -10.24 -14.19
CA PRO A 240 -41.25 -9.40 -15.14
C PRO A 240 -40.63 -8.14 -14.48
N PHE A 241 -39.31 -7.93 -14.63
CA PHE A 241 -38.63 -6.70 -14.19
C PHE A 241 -37.76 -6.05 -15.28
N GLY A 242 -37.44 -4.76 -15.08
CA GLY A 242 -36.74 -3.93 -16.07
C GLY A 242 -35.21 -4.00 -15.97
N MET A 243 -34.54 -3.04 -16.62
CA MET A 243 -33.06 -2.95 -16.64
C MET A 243 -32.44 -2.83 -15.25
N ALA A 244 -33.14 -2.23 -14.29
CA ALA A 244 -32.61 -2.02 -12.94
C ALA A 244 -32.37 -3.33 -12.18
N ASP A 245 -33.23 -4.33 -12.41
CA ASP A 245 -33.23 -5.59 -11.63
C ASP A 245 -32.84 -6.80 -12.50
N ASN A 246 -33.23 -6.84 -13.77
CA ASN A 246 -33.05 -8.01 -14.63
C ASN A 246 -32.16 -7.78 -15.86
N PHE A 247 -31.28 -6.79 -15.82
CA PHE A 247 -30.22 -6.61 -16.81
C PHE A 247 -28.90 -6.30 -16.12
N TRP A 248 -27.93 -7.18 -16.27
CA TRP A 248 -26.65 -7.06 -15.59
C TRP A 248 -25.55 -6.59 -16.53
N GLU A 249 -24.67 -5.75 -16.00
CA GLU A 249 -23.59 -5.11 -16.76
C GLU A 249 -22.29 -5.10 -15.95
N MET A 250 -21.19 -5.47 -16.60
CA MET A 250 -19.87 -5.49 -15.96
C MET A 250 -19.35 -4.07 -15.65
N GLY A 251 -19.77 -3.08 -16.42
CA GLY A 251 -19.36 -1.69 -16.30
C GLY A 251 -20.05 -0.81 -17.34
N ALA A 252 -19.56 0.41 -17.56
CA ALA A 252 -20.05 1.27 -18.65
C ALA A 252 -19.77 0.69 -20.05
N VAL A 253 -18.75 -0.16 -20.14
CA VAL A 253 -18.31 -0.88 -21.34
C VAL A 253 -18.01 -2.33 -20.96
N GLY A 254 -18.34 -3.26 -21.85
CA GLY A 254 -18.00 -4.67 -21.76
C GLY A 254 -19.19 -5.64 -21.79
N PRO A 255 -18.95 -6.93 -21.48
CA PRO A 255 -19.97 -7.97 -21.47
C PRO A 255 -21.15 -7.65 -20.53
N CYS A 256 -22.35 -7.93 -21.00
CA CYS A 256 -23.62 -7.70 -20.32
C CYS A 256 -24.72 -8.63 -20.84
N GLY A 257 -25.87 -8.66 -20.16
CA GLY A 257 -27.01 -9.45 -20.61
C GLY A 257 -28.18 -9.47 -19.62
N PRO A 258 -29.32 -10.05 -20.04
CA PRO A 258 -30.46 -10.25 -19.15
C PRO A 258 -30.09 -11.21 -18.01
N CYS A 259 -30.77 -11.09 -16.89
CA CYS A 259 -30.62 -11.99 -15.77
C CYS A 259 -31.97 -12.40 -15.15
N THR A 260 -31.94 -13.45 -14.33
CA THR A 260 -33.06 -13.92 -13.53
C THR A 260 -32.62 -14.00 -12.08
N GLU A 261 -33.42 -13.43 -11.19
CA GLU A 261 -33.16 -13.44 -9.75
C GLU A 261 -34.14 -14.40 -9.08
N ILE A 262 -33.65 -15.11 -8.08
CA ILE A 262 -34.41 -16.04 -7.26
C ILE A 262 -34.58 -15.43 -5.89
N HIS A 263 -35.83 -15.28 -5.47
CA HIS A 263 -36.24 -14.73 -4.19
C HIS A 263 -36.89 -15.79 -3.31
N PHE A 264 -36.73 -15.68 -2.00
CA PHE A 264 -37.33 -16.58 -1.02
C PHE A 264 -38.18 -15.81 0.00
N ASP A 265 -39.44 -16.22 0.16
CA ASP A 265 -40.34 -15.72 1.20
C ASP A 265 -40.23 -16.58 2.48
N ARG A 266 -39.80 -15.96 3.58
CA ARG A 266 -39.62 -16.64 4.88
C ARG A 266 -40.92 -17.13 5.51
N HIS A 267 -42.05 -16.47 5.23
CA HIS A 267 -43.34 -16.82 5.84
C HIS A 267 -43.97 -18.03 5.15
N GLY A 268 -43.87 -18.10 3.82
CA GLY A 268 -44.53 -19.11 3.01
C GLY A 268 -46.05 -19.07 3.10
N ASN A 269 -46.72 -20.03 2.45
CA ASN A 269 -48.19 -20.18 2.46
C ASN A 269 -48.99 -18.90 2.08
N ARG A 270 -48.35 -17.97 1.38
CA ARG A 270 -48.94 -16.73 0.85
C ARG A 270 -48.37 -16.46 -0.54
N ASN A 271 -49.01 -15.55 -1.28
CA ASN A 271 -48.41 -14.95 -2.47
C ASN A 271 -47.83 -13.57 -2.10
N ALA A 272 -46.52 -13.46 -2.21
CA ALA A 272 -45.70 -12.29 -1.89
C ALA A 272 -45.06 -11.67 -3.15
N SER A 273 -45.57 -11.98 -4.35
CA SER A 273 -45.07 -11.44 -5.62
C SER A 273 -44.94 -9.91 -5.62
N HIS A 274 -45.87 -9.22 -4.96
CA HIS A 274 -45.88 -7.77 -4.83
C HIS A 274 -44.77 -7.19 -3.94
N LEU A 275 -43.98 -8.02 -3.26
CA LEU A 275 -42.86 -7.63 -2.39
C LEU A 275 -41.48 -7.92 -3.03
N VAL A 276 -41.44 -8.67 -4.13
CA VAL A 276 -40.20 -9.01 -4.85
C VAL A 276 -39.57 -7.74 -5.42
N ASN A 277 -38.24 -7.58 -5.26
CA ASN A 277 -37.48 -6.38 -5.61
C ASN A 277 -37.92 -5.07 -4.92
N LEU A 278 -38.62 -5.14 -3.79
CA LEU A 278 -38.96 -3.96 -2.95
C LEU A 278 -38.09 -3.81 -1.69
N GLY A 279 -37.04 -4.63 -1.53
CA GLY A 279 -36.15 -4.59 -0.36
C GLY A 279 -36.82 -5.05 0.95
N ASP A 280 -37.86 -5.89 0.86
CA ASP A 280 -38.54 -6.44 2.03
C ASP A 280 -37.62 -7.43 2.78
N PRO A 281 -37.47 -7.32 4.12
CA PRO A 281 -36.54 -8.16 4.88
C PRO A 281 -36.96 -9.65 4.95
N ASP A 282 -38.21 -9.98 4.65
CA ASP A 282 -38.75 -11.33 4.67
C ASP A 282 -38.88 -11.95 3.26
N VAL A 283 -38.70 -11.16 2.19
CA VAL A 283 -38.68 -11.62 0.79
C VAL A 283 -37.31 -11.30 0.18
N LEU A 284 -36.37 -12.23 0.37
CA LEU A 284 -34.95 -11.99 0.10
C LEU A 284 -34.53 -12.52 -1.26
N GLU A 285 -33.85 -11.68 -2.05
CA GLU A 285 -33.06 -12.13 -3.18
C GLU A 285 -31.90 -13.00 -2.66
N ILE A 286 -31.86 -14.26 -3.08
CA ILE A 286 -30.82 -15.21 -2.66
C ILE A 286 -29.81 -15.50 -3.76
N TRP A 287 -30.21 -15.45 -5.03
CA TRP A 287 -29.38 -15.85 -6.16
C TRP A 287 -29.72 -15.07 -7.42
N ASN A 288 -28.71 -14.53 -8.10
CA ASN A 288 -28.84 -13.93 -9.43
C ASN A 288 -28.10 -14.79 -10.48
N LEU A 289 -28.78 -15.12 -11.59
CA LEU A 289 -28.24 -15.85 -12.73
C LEU A 289 -28.21 -14.91 -13.94
N VAL A 290 -27.01 -14.50 -14.33
CA VAL A 290 -26.73 -13.58 -15.43
C VAL A 290 -26.41 -14.36 -16.70
N PHE A 291 -27.09 -13.99 -17.79
CA PHE A 291 -26.96 -14.60 -19.10
C PHE A 291 -26.24 -13.63 -20.04
N MET A 292 -24.91 -13.58 -19.95
CA MET A 292 -24.12 -12.68 -20.77
C MET A 292 -24.18 -13.11 -22.23
N GLN A 293 -24.74 -12.23 -23.06
CA GLN A 293 -24.94 -12.47 -24.50
C GLN A 293 -24.68 -11.21 -25.33
N PHE A 294 -24.44 -10.06 -24.69
CA PHE A 294 -24.16 -8.79 -25.36
C PHE A 294 -22.84 -8.17 -24.87
N TYR A 295 -22.22 -7.35 -25.72
CA TYR A 295 -21.12 -6.46 -25.40
C TYR A 295 -21.57 -5.02 -25.58
N ARG A 296 -21.43 -4.18 -24.54
CA ARG A 296 -21.67 -2.74 -24.60
C ARG A 296 -20.39 -2.01 -24.96
N ASN A 297 -20.42 -1.21 -26.04
CA ASN A 297 -19.29 -0.36 -26.42
C ASN A 297 -19.33 1.03 -25.74
N GLU A 298 -18.31 1.86 -25.95
CA GLU A 298 -18.22 3.22 -25.39
C GLU A 298 -19.39 4.13 -25.81
N ALA A 299 -19.94 3.93 -27.01
CA ALA A 299 -21.12 4.66 -27.49
C ALA A 299 -22.42 4.23 -26.79
N GLY A 300 -22.38 3.22 -25.91
CA GLY A 300 -23.52 2.67 -25.21
C GLY A 300 -24.38 1.71 -26.06
N SER A 301 -23.98 1.38 -27.28
CA SER A 301 -24.68 0.40 -28.13
C SER A 301 -24.31 -1.04 -27.76
N LEU A 302 -25.22 -1.98 -27.99
CA LEU A 302 -25.08 -3.40 -27.67
C LEU A 302 -24.83 -4.23 -28.93
N HIS A 303 -23.86 -5.14 -28.87
CA HIS A 303 -23.51 -6.10 -29.93
C HIS A 303 -23.57 -7.53 -29.37
N ASP A 304 -23.91 -8.52 -30.19
CA ASP A 304 -23.92 -9.92 -29.73
C ASP A 304 -22.51 -10.42 -29.42
N LEU A 305 -22.37 -11.19 -28.33
CA LEU A 305 -21.11 -11.86 -28.01
C LEU A 305 -20.91 -13.11 -28.88
N PRO A 306 -19.67 -13.42 -29.32
CA PRO A 306 -19.37 -14.62 -30.11
C PRO A 306 -19.74 -15.93 -29.40
N LYS A 307 -19.69 -15.92 -28.06
CA LYS A 307 -20.12 -17.03 -27.19
C LYS A 307 -20.97 -16.46 -26.07
N HIS A 308 -22.00 -17.20 -25.69
CA HIS A 308 -22.80 -16.86 -24.52
C HIS A 308 -22.17 -17.43 -23.26
N HIS A 309 -22.24 -16.67 -22.17
CA HIS A 309 -21.67 -17.06 -20.89
C HIS A 309 -22.72 -17.02 -19.78
N VAL A 310 -22.51 -17.84 -18.75
CA VAL A 310 -23.32 -17.81 -17.54
C VAL A 310 -22.45 -17.34 -16.40
N ASP A 311 -22.93 -16.35 -15.67
CA ASP A 311 -22.37 -15.86 -14.41
C ASP A 311 -23.46 -15.94 -13.35
N THR A 312 -23.13 -16.51 -12.20
CA THR A 312 -24.10 -16.62 -11.12
C THR A 312 -23.50 -16.15 -9.81
N GLY A 313 -24.34 -15.54 -8.97
CA GLY A 313 -23.94 -15.06 -7.65
C GLY A 313 -25.03 -15.32 -6.63
N MET A 314 -24.78 -16.25 -5.70
CA MET A 314 -25.64 -16.56 -4.57
C MET A 314 -24.98 -16.09 -3.27
N GLY A 315 -25.70 -15.29 -2.48
CA GLY A 315 -25.18 -14.79 -1.20
C GLY A 315 -25.23 -15.87 -0.12
N LEU A 316 -24.07 -16.36 0.33
CA LEU A 316 -23.99 -17.42 1.35
C LEU A 316 -24.71 -16.99 2.63
N GLU A 317 -24.42 -15.79 3.14
CA GLU A 317 -24.98 -15.24 4.37
C GLU A 317 -26.52 -15.24 4.36
N ARG A 318 -27.12 -14.84 3.23
CA ARG A 318 -28.58 -14.81 3.06
C ARG A 318 -29.13 -16.24 3.05
N LEU A 319 -28.54 -17.14 2.26
CA LEU A 319 -28.98 -18.53 2.19
C LEU A 319 -28.88 -19.25 3.56
N VAL A 320 -27.78 -19.06 4.28
CA VAL A 320 -27.57 -19.69 5.59
C VAL A 320 -28.63 -19.24 6.59
N SER A 321 -29.00 -17.96 6.59
CA SER A 321 -30.06 -17.45 7.47
C SER A 321 -31.42 -18.10 7.20
N ILE A 322 -31.71 -18.43 5.94
CA ILE A 322 -32.93 -19.14 5.55
C ILE A 322 -32.86 -20.59 6.02
N LEU A 323 -31.75 -21.30 5.76
CA LEU A 323 -31.58 -22.71 6.12
C LEU A 323 -31.53 -22.96 7.62
N GLN A 324 -31.09 -21.97 8.40
CA GLN A 324 -31.11 -22.00 9.86
C GLN A 324 -32.43 -21.47 10.46
N GLY A 325 -33.32 -20.92 9.62
CA GLY A 325 -34.62 -20.42 10.06
C GLY A 325 -34.53 -19.19 10.97
N VAL A 326 -33.50 -18.36 10.79
CA VAL A 326 -33.28 -17.13 11.56
C VAL A 326 -33.54 -15.88 10.70
N PRO A 327 -34.13 -14.81 11.25
CA PRO A 327 -34.58 -13.66 10.46
C PRO A 327 -33.43 -12.76 10.00
N SER A 328 -32.24 -12.85 10.62
CA SER A 328 -31.06 -12.08 10.24
C SER A 328 -29.88 -12.96 9.89
N SER A 329 -29.09 -12.53 8.90
CA SER A 329 -27.79 -13.16 8.63
C SER A 329 -26.83 -13.05 9.82
N TYR A 330 -26.96 -12.02 10.65
CA TYR A 330 -26.19 -11.83 11.89
C TYR A 330 -26.55 -12.83 13.00
N ASP A 331 -27.69 -13.51 12.88
CA ASP A 331 -28.16 -14.50 13.86
C ASP A 331 -27.69 -15.93 13.52
N THR A 332 -26.85 -16.07 12.49
CA THR A 332 -26.31 -17.35 12.01
C THR A 332 -25.01 -17.74 12.71
N ASP A 333 -24.58 -18.98 12.49
CA ASP A 333 -23.27 -19.50 12.92
C ASP A 333 -22.06 -18.70 12.35
N LEU A 334 -22.25 -17.89 11.31
CA LEU A 334 -21.22 -17.00 10.75
C LEU A 334 -20.88 -15.81 11.67
N PHE A 335 -21.83 -15.34 12.48
CA PHE A 335 -21.67 -14.10 13.27
C PHE A 335 -21.88 -14.29 14.78
N GLN A 336 -22.72 -15.24 15.19
CA GLN A 336 -23.02 -15.48 16.61
C GLN A 336 -21.77 -15.70 17.49
N PRO A 337 -20.71 -16.41 17.05
CA PRO A 337 -19.49 -16.51 17.85
C PRO A 337 -18.81 -15.16 18.10
N LEU A 338 -18.82 -14.25 17.12
CA LEU A 338 -18.25 -12.90 17.22
C LEU A 338 -19.08 -12.02 18.16
N ILE A 339 -20.40 -12.03 17.99
CA ILE A 339 -21.33 -11.27 18.83
C ILE A 339 -21.22 -11.72 20.28
N LYS A 340 -21.23 -13.03 20.54
CA LYS A 340 -21.07 -13.58 21.89
C LYS A 340 -19.74 -13.15 22.54
N ARG A 341 -18.65 -13.11 21.77
CA ARG A 341 -17.36 -12.64 22.27
C ARG A 341 -17.40 -11.15 22.67
N LEU A 342 -18.14 -10.34 21.93
CA LEU A 342 -18.38 -8.94 22.29
C LEU A 342 -19.23 -8.85 23.55
N GLU A 343 -20.30 -9.64 23.70
CA GLU A 343 -21.11 -9.68 24.94
C GLU A 343 -20.28 -10.02 26.19
N GLU A 344 -19.33 -10.94 26.07
CA GLU A 344 -18.45 -11.34 27.18
C GLU A 344 -17.44 -10.24 27.59
N THR A 345 -17.13 -9.31 26.70
CA THR A 345 -16.06 -8.30 26.89
C THR A 345 -16.57 -6.88 27.07
N CYS A 346 -17.80 -6.61 26.65
CA CYS A 346 -18.40 -5.29 26.63
C CYS A 346 -19.40 -5.13 27.80
N PRO A 347 -19.29 -4.09 28.64
CA PRO A 347 -20.15 -3.89 29.81
C PRO A 347 -21.51 -3.26 29.45
N VAL A 348 -22.19 -3.80 28.44
CA VAL A 348 -23.50 -3.33 27.96
C VAL A 348 -24.54 -4.46 27.96
N ARG A 349 -25.79 -4.15 27.62
CA ARG A 349 -26.83 -5.19 27.54
C ARG A 349 -26.50 -6.22 26.44
N PRO A 350 -26.90 -7.50 26.59
CA PRO A 350 -26.73 -8.50 25.54
C PRO A 350 -27.44 -8.12 24.23
N TYR A 351 -27.01 -8.73 23.13
CA TYR A 351 -27.61 -8.59 21.80
C TYR A 351 -29.02 -9.17 21.79
N GLN A 352 -29.98 -8.42 21.26
CA GLN A 352 -31.41 -8.78 21.26
C GLN A 352 -32.02 -8.90 19.85
N GLY A 353 -31.27 -8.57 18.79
CA GLY A 353 -31.77 -8.53 17.41
C GLY A 353 -32.69 -7.34 17.10
N LEU A 354 -32.61 -6.25 17.88
CA LEU A 354 -33.41 -5.05 17.68
C LEU A 354 -32.92 -4.21 16.47
N LEU A 355 -33.86 -3.50 15.84
CA LEU A 355 -33.65 -2.68 14.64
C LEU A 355 -34.39 -1.35 14.75
N GLY A 356 -33.86 -0.31 14.09
CA GLY A 356 -34.52 0.99 13.93
C GLY A 356 -34.95 1.62 15.26
N GLU A 357 -36.19 2.10 15.33
CA GLU A 357 -36.74 2.74 16.54
C GLU A 357 -36.78 1.82 17.78
N LYS A 358 -36.69 0.50 17.58
CA LYS A 358 -36.62 -0.46 18.70
C LYS A 358 -35.22 -0.52 19.31
N ASP A 359 -34.18 -0.17 18.57
CA ASP A 359 -32.77 -0.13 19.02
C ASP A 359 -32.36 1.32 19.37
N GLN A 360 -33.06 1.94 20.33
CA GLN A 360 -32.88 3.38 20.65
C GLN A 360 -31.46 3.73 21.13
N ASP A 361 -30.74 2.79 21.74
CA ASP A 361 -29.36 2.97 22.20
C ASP A 361 -28.32 2.59 21.12
N HIS A 362 -28.78 2.05 19.97
CA HIS A 362 -27.98 1.57 18.86
C HIS A 362 -26.95 0.48 19.22
N ILE A 363 -27.20 -0.25 20.32
CA ILE A 363 -26.29 -1.30 20.80
C ILE A 363 -26.30 -2.50 19.87
N ASP A 364 -27.47 -2.91 19.37
CA ASP A 364 -27.56 -4.07 18.47
C ASP A 364 -26.99 -3.76 17.10
N THR A 365 -27.18 -2.53 16.61
CA THR A 365 -26.48 -2.02 15.43
C THR A 365 -24.96 -2.06 15.61
N ALA A 366 -24.44 -1.68 16.78
CA ALA A 366 -23.02 -1.72 17.06
C ALA A 366 -22.47 -3.16 17.12
N TYR A 367 -23.19 -4.11 17.72
CA TYR A 367 -22.80 -5.53 17.70
C TYR A 367 -22.65 -6.07 16.27
N ARG A 368 -23.66 -5.83 15.42
CA ARG A 368 -23.66 -6.26 14.02
C ARG A 368 -22.52 -5.62 13.23
N ALA A 369 -22.36 -4.29 13.34
CA ALA A 369 -21.34 -3.56 12.60
C ALA A 369 -19.91 -3.97 13.00
N VAL A 370 -19.63 -4.16 14.29
CA VAL A 370 -18.30 -4.58 14.77
C VAL A 370 -17.98 -6.01 14.31
N ALA A 371 -18.95 -6.93 14.39
CA ALA A 371 -18.76 -8.31 13.94
C ALA A 371 -18.52 -8.41 12.42
N ASP A 372 -19.29 -7.67 11.62
CA ASP A 372 -19.12 -7.59 10.16
C ASP A 372 -17.76 -7.01 9.77
N HIS A 373 -17.41 -5.85 10.32
CA HIS A 373 -16.16 -5.19 10.00
C HIS A 373 -14.96 -6.01 10.46
N ALA A 374 -15.05 -6.77 11.55
CA ALA A 374 -14.01 -7.72 11.92
C ALA A 374 -13.76 -8.78 10.83
N ARG A 375 -14.82 -9.37 10.26
CA ARG A 375 -14.69 -10.32 9.13
C ARG A 375 -14.02 -9.67 7.93
N MET A 376 -14.51 -8.51 7.50
CA MET A 376 -13.99 -7.78 6.34
C MET A 376 -12.51 -7.39 6.51
N LEU A 377 -12.14 -6.84 7.67
CA LEU A 377 -10.78 -6.40 7.94
C LEU A 377 -9.81 -7.57 8.01
N THR A 378 -10.19 -8.67 8.65
CA THR A 378 -9.36 -9.89 8.68
C THR A 378 -9.08 -10.40 7.28
N VAL A 379 -10.12 -10.54 6.45
CA VAL A 379 -9.98 -10.99 5.06
C VAL A 379 -9.12 -10.04 4.23
N ALA A 380 -9.40 -8.73 4.28
CA ALA A 380 -8.68 -7.76 3.48
C ALA A 380 -7.20 -7.67 3.86
N ILE A 381 -6.87 -7.71 5.15
CA ILE A 381 -5.49 -7.64 5.63
C ILE A 381 -4.73 -8.93 5.34
N ALA A 382 -5.37 -10.10 5.44
CA ALA A 382 -4.79 -11.37 5.00
C ALA A 382 -4.43 -11.33 3.51
N ASP A 383 -5.32 -10.78 2.68
CA ASP A 383 -5.09 -10.59 1.23
C ASP A 383 -4.08 -9.49 0.89
N GLY A 384 -3.43 -8.89 1.89
CA GLY A 384 -2.34 -7.93 1.72
C GLY A 384 -2.73 -6.46 1.81
N CYS A 385 -4.00 -6.13 2.09
CA CYS A 385 -4.41 -4.73 2.30
C CYS A 385 -3.78 -4.18 3.57
N ARG A 386 -3.41 -2.89 3.56
CA ARG A 386 -2.86 -2.20 4.73
C ARG A 386 -3.55 -0.85 4.93
N PRO A 387 -3.75 -0.41 6.18
CA PRO A 387 -4.24 0.95 6.45
C PRO A 387 -3.27 1.99 5.87
N ASP A 388 -3.74 2.81 4.93
CA ASP A 388 -2.95 3.87 4.28
C ASP A 388 -3.81 5.12 4.00
N SER A 389 -3.22 6.22 3.55
CA SER A 389 -3.93 7.49 3.30
C SER A 389 -4.52 7.60 1.89
N GLN A 390 -4.36 6.58 1.03
CA GLN A 390 -4.85 6.60 -0.35
C GLN A 390 -5.57 5.30 -0.73
N LYS A 391 -6.45 5.38 -1.73
CA LYS A 391 -7.15 4.26 -2.40
C LYS A 391 -7.70 3.22 -1.40
N ARG A 392 -7.36 1.93 -1.58
CA ARG A 392 -7.81 0.80 -0.77
C ARG A 392 -7.41 0.95 0.70
N GLY A 393 -6.18 1.40 0.96
CA GLY A 393 -5.70 1.56 2.32
C GLY A 393 -6.46 2.65 3.09
N TYR A 394 -6.95 3.68 2.39
CA TYR A 394 -7.86 4.66 2.99
C TYR A 394 -9.20 4.02 3.39
N VAL A 395 -9.76 3.16 2.53
CA VAL A 395 -11.00 2.42 2.85
C VAL A 395 -10.81 1.53 4.08
N ILE A 396 -9.67 0.82 4.19
CA ILE A 396 -9.36 0.01 5.38
C ILE A 396 -9.31 0.88 6.64
N LYS A 397 -8.64 2.04 6.60
CA LYS A 397 -8.67 2.99 7.73
C LYS A 397 -10.09 3.40 8.08
N ARG A 398 -10.92 3.71 7.09
CA ARG A 398 -12.32 4.11 7.28
C ARG A 398 -13.11 3.03 8.03
N VAL A 399 -13.02 1.78 7.59
CA VAL A 399 -13.73 0.64 8.22
C VAL A 399 -13.20 0.35 9.63
N ILE A 400 -11.88 0.34 9.87
CA ILE A 400 -11.31 0.18 11.22
C ILE A 400 -11.86 1.25 12.16
N ARG A 401 -11.83 2.51 11.74
CA ARG A 401 -12.24 3.65 12.57
C ARG A 401 -13.73 3.59 12.90
N ARG A 402 -14.58 3.21 11.94
CA ARG A 402 -16.01 2.99 12.16
C ARG A 402 -16.26 1.85 13.16
N ALA A 403 -15.57 0.72 13.00
CA ALA A 403 -15.67 -0.42 13.92
C ALA A 403 -15.21 -0.06 15.34
N VAL A 404 -14.04 0.57 15.48
CA VAL A 404 -13.49 1.01 16.77
C VAL A 404 -14.43 1.99 17.46
N ARG A 405 -15.08 2.88 16.71
CA ARG A 405 -16.06 3.82 17.25
C ARG A 405 -17.28 3.11 17.82
N TYR A 406 -17.92 2.22 17.04
CA TYR A 406 -19.05 1.44 17.55
C TYR A 406 -18.66 0.62 18.78
N ALA A 407 -17.49 -0.02 18.75
CA ALA A 407 -16.96 -0.77 19.88
C ALA A 407 -16.75 0.12 21.11
N THR A 408 -16.17 1.30 20.97
CA THR A 408 -15.80 2.16 22.11
C THR A 408 -16.99 2.97 22.64
N GLU A 409 -17.77 3.61 21.78
CA GLU A 409 -18.83 4.55 22.18
C GLU A 409 -20.15 3.86 22.52
N LYS A 410 -20.54 2.83 21.75
CA LYS A 410 -21.83 2.14 21.95
C LYS A 410 -21.68 0.89 22.80
N LEU A 411 -20.66 0.07 22.53
CA LEU A 411 -20.42 -1.17 23.29
C LEU A 411 -19.54 -0.97 24.53
N GLN A 412 -18.87 0.18 24.68
CA GLN A 412 -17.91 0.42 25.78
C GLN A 412 -16.81 -0.65 25.88
N ALA A 413 -16.42 -1.19 24.73
CA ALA A 413 -15.43 -2.25 24.62
C ALA A 413 -14.05 -1.77 25.10
N PRO A 414 -13.25 -2.64 25.75
CA PRO A 414 -11.88 -2.31 26.10
C PRO A 414 -10.99 -2.21 24.83
N PRO A 415 -9.89 -1.42 24.87
CA PRO A 415 -8.96 -1.34 23.74
C PRO A 415 -8.46 -2.72 23.28
N GLY A 416 -8.41 -2.93 21.97
CA GLY A 416 -8.01 -4.20 21.36
C GLY A 416 -9.13 -5.24 21.24
N ALA A 417 -10.38 -4.91 21.63
CA ALA A 417 -11.52 -5.80 21.47
C ALA A 417 -11.74 -6.19 20.00
N LEU A 418 -11.60 -5.26 19.06
CA LEU A 418 -11.75 -5.52 17.62
C LEU A 418 -10.68 -6.50 17.11
N GLY A 419 -9.40 -6.27 17.44
CA GLY A 419 -8.32 -7.18 17.07
C GLY A 419 -8.46 -8.58 17.71
N SER A 420 -9.11 -8.68 18.87
CA SER A 420 -9.37 -9.98 19.53
C SER A 420 -10.35 -10.87 18.76
N LEU A 421 -11.15 -10.32 17.85
CA LEU A 421 -12.11 -11.06 17.03
C LEU A 421 -11.44 -11.81 15.86
N VAL A 422 -10.22 -11.42 15.46
CA VAL A 422 -9.51 -12.00 14.31
C VAL A 422 -9.42 -13.52 14.40
N HIS A 423 -9.09 -14.07 15.57
CA HIS A 423 -8.98 -15.52 15.75
C HIS A 423 -10.32 -16.25 15.51
N LEU A 424 -11.45 -15.65 15.87
CA LEU A 424 -12.77 -16.26 15.63
C LEU A 424 -13.14 -16.21 14.15
N VAL A 425 -12.76 -15.15 13.44
CA VAL A 425 -12.89 -15.08 11.98
C VAL A 425 -12.05 -16.17 11.31
N VAL A 426 -10.80 -16.38 11.75
CA VAL A 426 -9.92 -17.45 11.24
C VAL A 426 -10.52 -18.83 11.52
N ILE A 427 -11.09 -19.09 12.69
CA ILE A 427 -11.80 -20.36 12.95
C ILE A 427 -12.96 -20.57 11.95
N SER A 428 -13.72 -19.52 11.66
CA SER A 428 -14.89 -19.60 10.79
C SER A 428 -14.54 -19.76 9.31
N LEU A 429 -13.46 -19.12 8.85
CA LEU A 429 -13.14 -18.94 7.43
C LEU A 429 -11.83 -19.64 6.99
N GLY A 430 -10.89 -19.93 7.89
CA GLY A 430 -9.54 -20.41 7.58
C GLY A 430 -9.50 -21.71 6.78
N ASN A 431 -10.37 -22.67 7.10
CA ASN A 431 -10.49 -23.90 6.30
C ASN A 431 -10.90 -23.65 4.84
N THR A 432 -11.64 -22.57 4.57
CA THR A 432 -12.07 -22.20 3.20
C THR A 432 -11.05 -21.28 2.53
N TYR A 433 -10.37 -20.45 3.32
CA TYR A 433 -9.40 -19.44 2.89
C TYR A 433 -8.11 -19.60 3.71
N PRO A 434 -7.22 -20.56 3.35
CA PRO A 434 -6.05 -20.94 4.14
C PRO A 434 -5.06 -19.80 4.42
N GLU A 435 -5.02 -18.80 3.54
CA GLU A 435 -4.21 -17.58 3.70
C GLU A 435 -4.54 -16.81 4.99
N LEU A 436 -5.75 -16.98 5.56
CA LEU A 436 -6.12 -16.40 6.86
C LEU A 436 -5.35 -17.03 8.03
N GLU A 437 -4.81 -18.23 7.87
CA GLU A 437 -4.09 -18.98 8.92
C GLU A 437 -2.58 -18.68 8.96
N GLU A 438 -2.04 -17.99 7.96
CA GLU A 438 -0.60 -17.74 7.83
C GLU A 438 -0.02 -16.89 8.97
N ASP A 439 -0.61 -15.71 9.24
CA ASP A 439 -0.20 -14.83 10.34
C ASP A 439 -1.38 -14.05 10.97
N PRO A 440 -2.27 -14.73 11.73
CA PRO A 440 -3.38 -14.07 12.43
C PRO A 440 -2.92 -13.02 13.46
N VAL A 441 -1.72 -13.20 14.03
CA VAL A 441 -1.17 -12.29 15.03
C VAL A 441 -0.85 -10.95 14.37
N TYR A 442 -0.18 -10.99 13.22
CA TYR A 442 0.09 -9.80 12.43
C TYR A 442 -1.19 -9.05 12.03
N ILE A 443 -2.24 -9.77 11.61
CA ILE A 443 -3.54 -9.15 11.25
C ILE A 443 -4.12 -8.39 12.45
N ALA A 444 -4.14 -9.03 13.63
CA ALA A 444 -4.61 -8.40 14.86
C ALA A 444 -3.76 -7.18 15.26
N ASP A 445 -2.43 -7.27 15.13
CA ASP A 445 -1.51 -6.17 15.42
C ASP A 445 -1.72 -4.98 14.49
N VAL A 446 -1.97 -5.19 13.19
CA VAL A 446 -2.30 -4.11 12.25
C VAL A 446 -3.57 -3.37 12.67
N ILE A 447 -4.61 -4.11 13.06
CA ILE A 447 -5.88 -3.53 13.53
C ILE A 447 -5.67 -2.75 14.83
N ASN A 448 -5.02 -3.36 15.82
CA ASN A 448 -4.77 -2.75 17.13
C ASN A 448 -3.89 -1.49 17.04
N ASN A 449 -2.88 -1.50 16.16
CA ASN A 449 -2.01 -0.34 15.96
C ASN A 449 -2.75 0.85 15.33
N GLU A 450 -3.66 0.61 14.38
CA GLU A 450 -4.49 1.69 13.82
C GLU A 450 -5.57 2.14 14.82
N GLU A 451 -6.13 1.24 15.63
CA GLU A 451 -7.02 1.57 16.75
C GLU A 451 -6.36 2.54 17.73
N GLU A 452 -5.14 2.24 18.22
CA GLU A 452 -4.41 3.09 19.16
C GLU A 452 -4.16 4.50 18.59
N GLN A 453 -3.72 4.57 17.32
CA GLN A 453 -3.50 5.82 16.60
C GLN A 453 -4.78 6.62 16.45
N PHE A 454 -5.88 5.94 16.10
CA PHE A 454 -7.17 6.57 15.91
C PHE A 454 -7.76 7.08 17.23
N LEU A 455 -7.77 6.29 18.30
CA LEU A 455 -8.31 6.71 19.61
C LEU A 455 -7.60 7.96 20.15
N THR A 456 -6.30 8.09 19.91
CA THR A 456 -5.52 9.29 20.27
C THR A 456 -5.98 10.52 19.47
N THR A 457 -6.35 10.31 18.20
CA THR A 457 -6.80 11.35 17.27
C THR A 457 -8.26 11.74 17.52
N LEU A 458 -9.12 10.75 17.76
CA LEU A 458 -10.55 10.87 18.06
C LEU A 458 -10.79 11.80 19.25
N LYS A 459 -10.09 11.59 20.36
CA LYS A 459 -10.18 12.44 21.57
C LYS A 459 -9.89 13.92 21.29
N LYS A 460 -8.97 14.22 20.36
CA LYS A 460 -8.62 15.60 19.99
C LYS A 460 -9.67 16.21 19.06
N GLY A 461 -10.11 15.45 18.05
CA GLY A 461 -11.08 15.93 17.06
C GLY A 461 -12.50 16.07 17.61
N GLU A 462 -12.97 15.18 18.50
CA GLU A 462 -14.28 15.30 19.15
C GLU A 462 -14.43 16.62 19.92
N LYS A 463 -13.39 17.03 20.65
CA LYS A 463 -13.39 18.30 21.39
C LYS A 463 -13.55 19.49 20.45
N TYR A 464 -12.94 19.42 19.27
CA TYR A 464 -13.04 20.47 18.25
C TYR A 464 -14.41 20.45 17.56
N LEU A 465 -14.91 19.27 17.16
CA LEU A 465 -16.21 19.12 16.50
C LEU A 465 -17.36 19.54 17.42
N LYS A 466 -17.37 19.11 18.69
CA LYS A 466 -18.37 19.56 19.67
C LYS A 466 -18.33 21.07 19.89
N LYS A 467 -17.14 21.67 19.87
CA LYS A 467 -17.00 23.12 19.94
C LYS A 467 -17.57 23.79 18.69
N ALA A 468 -17.24 23.30 17.50
CA ALA A 468 -17.76 23.83 16.24
C ALA A 468 -19.29 23.70 16.14
N ILE A 469 -19.86 22.55 16.55
CA ILE A 469 -21.32 22.32 16.60
C ILE A 469 -22.00 23.30 17.56
N THR A 470 -21.44 23.48 18.76
CA THR A 470 -21.97 24.46 19.74
C THR A 470 -21.92 25.89 19.19
N GLU A 471 -20.83 26.27 18.51
CA GLU A 471 -20.65 27.61 17.90
C GLU A 471 -21.54 27.84 16.66
N LEU A 472 -22.01 26.78 16.01
CA LEU A 472 -22.86 26.82 14.82
C LEU A 472 -24.36 26.93 15.13
N SER A 473 -24.78 26.75 16.39
CA SER A 473 -26.20 26.87 16.76
C SER A 473 -26.72 28.28 16.43
N PRO A 474 -27.72 28.44 15.51
CA PRO A 474 -28.83 27.51 15.23
C PRO A 474 -28.82 26.83 13.83
N ARG A 475 -27.68 26.66 13.17
CA ARG A 475 -27.63 26.00 11.85
C ARG A 475 -27.90 24.50 11.94
N THR A 476 -28.61 23.96 10.95
CA THR A 476 -28.92 22.51 10.80
C THR A 476 -27.91 21.76 9.91
N VAL A 477 -26.88 22.44 9.39
CA VAL A 477 -25.88 21.88 8.48
C VAL A 477 -24.47 22.31 8.89
N LEU A 478 -23.56 21.36 9.02
CA LEU A 478 -22.14 21.56 9.26
C LEU A 478 -21.45 22.05 7.97
N PRO A 479 -20.80 23.23 7.97
CA PRO A 479 -20.08 23.76 6.81
C PRO A 479 -18.99 22.81 6.27
N GLY A 480 -18.86 22.76 4.95
CA GLY A 480 -17.92 21.88 4.26
C GLY A 480 -16.44 22.17 4.52
N ASP A 481 -16.08 23.43 4.81
CA ASP A 481 -14.72 23.84 5.19
C ASP A 481 -14.33 23.32 6.58
N ILE A 482 -15.29 23.28 7.52
CA ILE A 482 -15.11 22.66 8.84
C ILE A 482 -14.97 21.15 8.70
N ALA A 483 -15.83 20.50 7.89
CA ALA A 483 -15.70 19.08 7.58
C ALA A 483 -14.36 18.75 6.89
N TRP A 484 -13.88 19.62 5.99
CA TRP A 484 -12.58 19.48 5.35
C TRP A 484 -11.43 19.64 6.35
N LYS A 485 -11.51 20.60 7.26
CA LYS A 485 -10.52 20.78 8.31
C LYS A 485 -10.49 19.60 9.28
N MET A 486 -11.64 19.02 9.60
CA MET A 486 -11.74 17.76 10.35
C MET A 486 -10.98 16.65 9.62
N TYR A 487 -11.15 16.56 8.31
CA TYR A 487 -10.44 15.60 7.46
C TYR A 487 -8.93 15.85 7.37
N ASP A 488 -8.51 17.06 7.01
CA ASP A 488 -7.13 17.39 6.67
C ASP A 488 -6.24 17.56 7.92
N ALA A 489 -6.69 18.36 8.89
CA ALA A 489 -5.89 18.71 10.06
C ALA A 489 -6.02 17.69 11.20
N TYR A 490 -7.17 17.04 11.32
CA TYR A 490 -7.48 16.13 12.43
C TYR A 490 -7.67 14.68 11.98
N GLY A 491 -7.57 14.38 10.69
CA GLY A 491 -7.66 13.01 10.18
C GLY A 491 -9.02 12.36 10.37
N PHE A 492 -10.10 13.12 10.57
CA PHE A 492 -11.48 12.64 10.70
C PHE A 492 -12.09 12.39 9.31
N PRO A 493 -12.39 11.14 8.95
CA PRO A 493 -13.06 10.84 7.69
C PRO A 493 -14.39 11.60 7.56
N LEU A 494 -14.78 11.96 6.33
CA LEU A 494 -16.03 12.70 6.09
C LEU A 494 -17.23 11.93 6.62
N ASP A 495 -17.27 10.62 6.40
CA ASP A 495 -18.32 9.72 6.90
C ASP A 495 -18.43 9.70 8.41
N LEU A 496 -17.30 9.77 9.12
CA LEU A 496 -17.32 9.89 10.59
C LEU A 496 -17.90 11.25 11.02
N THR A 497 -17.55 12.30 10.28
CA THR A 497 -18.07 13.65 10.52
C THR A 497 -19.58 13.71 10.25
N THR A 498 -20.04 13.08 9.16
CA THR A 498 -21.47 12.94 8.82
C THR A 498 -22.22 12.14 9.88
N LEU A 499 -21.69 10.99 10.31
CA LEU A 499 -22.32 10.17 11.33
C LEU A 499 -22.48 10.93 12.67
N ILE A 500 -21.45 11.68 13.10
CA ILE A 500 -21.54 12.51 14.31
C ILE A 500 -22.53 13.67 14.11
N ALA A 501 -22.55 14.29 12.93
CA ALA A 501 -23.49 15.35 12.61
C ALA A 501 -24.93 14.82 12.68
N ASP A 502 -25.22 13.69 12.05
CA ASP A 502 -26.55 13.05 12.03
C ASP A 502 -27.04 12.71 13.44
N GLU A 503 -26.18 12.15 14.29
CA GLU A 503 -26.49 11.87 15.71
C GLU A 503 -26.82 13.13 16.52
N ASN A 504 -26.32 14.29 16.09
CA ASN A 504 -26.64 15.59 16.69
C ASN A 504 -27.77 16.33 15.92
N GLY A 505 -28.45 15.65 14.98
CA GLY A 505 -29.54 16.23 14.18
C GLY A 505 -29.07 17.24 13.12
N LEU A 506 -27.82 17.15 12.66
CA LEU A 506 -27.20 18.05 11.70
C LEU A 506 -26.84 17.29 10.41
N GLY A 507 -27.07 17.90 9.24
CA GLY A 507 -26.47 17.43 7.98
C GLY A 507 -25.03 17.93 7.82
N VAL A 508 -24.32 17.46 6.80
CA VAL A 508 -23.00 17.99 6.39
C VAL A 508 -23.05 18.52 4.97
N ASP A 509 -22.46 19.69 4.74
CA ASP A 509 -22.29 20.26 3.40
C ASP A 509 -21.19 19.52 2.62
N ILE A 510 -21.59 18.47 1.90
CA ILE A 510 -20.69 17.62 1.10
C ILE A 510 -20.09 18.40 -0.09
N GLU A 511 -20.87 19.28 -0.73
CA GLU A 511 -20.38 20.08 -1.86
C GLU A 511 -19.30 21.07 -1.41
N GLY A 512 -19.52 21.75 -0.28
CA GLY A 512 -18.53 22.63 0.33
C GLY A 512 -17.25 21.86 0.73
N PHE A 513 -17.38 20.63 1.22
CA PHE A 513 -16.24 19.78 1.56
C PHE A 513 -15.39 19.46 0.33
N GLU A 514 -16.01 19.02 -0.77
CA GLU A 514 -15.30 18.70 -2.01
C GLU A 514 -14.64 19.93 -2.62
N LYS A 515 -15.29 21.10 -2.54
CA LYS A 515 -14.71 22.37 -2.98
C LYS A 515 -13.44 22.70 -2.17
N SER A 516 -13.49 22.64 -0.85
CA SER A 516 -12.32 22.87 0.01
C SER A 516 -11.20 21.85 -0.22
N ARG A 517 -11.54 20.58 -0.50
CA ARG A 517 -10.57 19.54 -0.87
C ARG A 517 -9.84 19.85 -2.18
N LEU A 518 -10.56 20.29 -3.21
CA LEU A 518 -10.00 20.63 -4.51
C LEU A 518 -9.07 21.85 -4.43
N GLU A 519 -9.48 22.90 -3.72
CA GLU A 519 -8.67 24.09 -3.46
C GLU A 519 -7.34 23.72 -2.76
N SER A 520 -7.36 22.79 -1.80
CA SER A 520 -6.15 22.31 -1.12
C SER A 520 -5.23 21.47 -2.03
N LYS A 521 -5.79 20.69 -2.98
CA LYS A 521 -5.01 19.91 -3.96
C LYS A 521 -4.30 20.81 -4.98
N GLU A 522 -4.94 21.87 -5.45
CA GLU A 522 -4.32 22.85 -6.37
C GLU A 522 -3.15 23.60 -5.76
N ILE A 523 -3.20 23.87 -4.45
CA ILE A 523 -2.10 24.50 -3.72
C ILE A 523 -0.91 23.53 -3.61
N THR A 524 -1.17 22.23 -3.47
CA THR A 524 -0.14 21.18 -3.31
C THR A 524 0.48 20.74 -4.65
N SER A 525 -0.27 20.81 -5.76
CA SER A 525 0.19 20.38 -7.09
C SER A 525 1.13 21.36 -7.80
N ARG A 526 1.33 22.57 -7.26
CA ARG A 526 2.29 23.57 -7.79
C ARG A 526 3.77 23.20 -7.53
N GLY A 527 4.06 22.11 -6.81
CA GLY A 527 5.42 21.65 -6.48
C GLY A 527 5.93 20.39 -7.21
N GLY A 528 5.20 19.85 -8.19
CA GLY A 528 5.56 18.61 -8.90
C GLY A 528 5.92 18.84 -10.37
N ILE A 529 7.09 18.35 -10.78
CA ILE A 529 7.69 18.44 -12.13
C ILE A 529 6.68 18.06 -13.22
N LYS A 530 6.33 19.06 -14.06
CA LYS A 530 5.72 18.89 -15.38
C LYS A 530 6.83 18.47 -16.35
N ASN A 531 6.77 17.26 -16.90
CA ASN A 531 7.28 16.91 -18.23
C ASN A 531 6.98 15.43 -18.52
N GLN A 532 5.80 15.18 -19.11
CA GLN A 532 5.46 13.99 -19.88
C GLN A 532 4.19 14.35 -20.66
N GLN A 533 4.35 15.14 -21.72
CA GLN A 533 3.29 15.39 -22.70
C GLN A 533 3.67 14.67 -23.99
N ASN A 534 2.69 13.91 -24.49
CA ASN A 534 2.62 13.18 -25.76
C ASN A 534 3.35 11.83 -25.80
N LEU A 535 2.74 10.82 -25.15
CA LEU A 535 2.75 9.44 -25.67
C LEU A 535 1.46 9.30 -26.50
N SER A 536 1.57 8.88 -27.75
CA SER A 536 0.43 8.69 -28.65
C SER A 536 -0.55 7.65 -28.08
N ASN A 537 -1.85 7.93 -28.15
CA ASN A 537 -2.95 7.12 -27.58
C ASN A 537 -3.21 5.79 -28.34
N ILE A 538 -2.26 5.29 -29.13
CA ILE A 538 -2.46 4.10 -29.98
C ILE A 538 -2.36 2.84 -29.11
N LYS A 539 -3.51 2.22 -28.82
CA LYS A 539 -3.63 0.94 -28.09
C LYS A 539 -4.55 -0.02 -28.83
N LEU A 540 -4.51 -1.31 -28.48
CA LEU A 540 -5.52 -2.27 -28.92
C LEU A 540 -6.61 -2.39 -27.87
N GLU A 541 -7.85 -2.12 -28.27
CA GLU A 541 -9.05 -2.36 -27.49
C GLU A 541 -9.65 -3.74 -27.81
N THR A 542 -10.64 -4.20 -27.04
CA THR A 542 -11.28 -5.52 -27.26
C THR A 542 -11.87 -5.65 -28.67
N THR A 543 -12.43 -4.57 -29.21
CA THR A 543 -12.94 -4.52 -30.59
C THR A 543 -11.84 -4.65 -31.62
N ASP A 544 -10.67 -4.07 -31.36
CA ASP A 544 -9.51 -4.19 -32.24
C ASP A 544 -8.98 -5.62 -32.28
N ILE A 545 -8.89 -6.27 -31.12
CA ILE A 545 -8.47 -7.68 -30.99
C ILE A 545 -9.47 -8.60 -31.71
N SER A 546 -10.78 -8.37 -31.52
CA SER A 546 -11.82 -9.13 -32.21
C SER A 546 -11.74 -8.95 -33.72
N HIS A 547 -11.51 -7.72 -34.19
CA HIS A 547 -11.32 -7.41 -35.59
C HIS A 547 -10.08 -8.10 -36.18
N LEU A 548 -8.96 -8.14 -35.46
CA LEU A 548 -7.77 -8.90 -35.86
C LEU A 548 -8.06 -10.40 -36.01
N HIS A 549 -8.84 -10.99 -35.09
CA HIS A 549 -9.28 -12.38 -35.20
C HIS A 549 -10.21 -12.62 -36.39
N GLU A 550 -11.14 -11.71 -36.69
CA GLU A 550 -12.01 -11.77 -37.86
C GLU A 550 -11.20 -11.73 -39.17
N LEU A 551 -10.17 -10.87 -39.21
CA LEU A 551 -9.20 -10.79 -40.30
C LEU A 551 -8.24 -11.98 -40.34
N SER A 552 -8.38 -12.95 -39.43
CA SER A 552 -7.51 -14.12 -39.30
C SER A 552 -6.03 -13.77 -39.11
N VAL A 553 -5.75 -12.61 -38.50
CA VAL A 553 -4.40 -12.19 -38.10
C VAL A 553 -3.96 -13.05 -36.93
N LYS A 554 -2.88 -13.80 -37.11
CA LYS A 554 -2.31 -14.67 -36.07
C LYS A 554 -1.61 -13.85 -34.97
N ASP A 555 -1.63 -14.39 -33.76
CA ASP A 555 -0.85 -13.90 -32.62
C ASP A 555 0.63 -13.75 -32.99
N THR A 556 1.29 -12.76 -32.39
CA THR A 556 2.71 -12.52 -32.63
C THR A 556 3.56 -13.55 -31.89
N ASP A 557 4.40 -14.29 -32.61
CA ASP A 557 5.40 -15.18 -31.99
C ASP A 557 6.56 -14.34 -31.42
N ASP A 558 6.46 -14.03 -30.13
CA ASP A 558 7.47 -13.25 -29.41
C ASP A 558 8.53 -14.12 -28.71
N SER A 559 8.54 -15.44 -28.92
CA SER A 559 9.50 -16.36 -28.28
C SER A 559 10.96 -16.04 -28.65
N TYR A 560 11.17 -15.40 -29.80
CA TYR A 560 12.47 -14.94 -30.28
C TYR A 560 13.10 -13.85 -29.40
N LYS A 561 12.36 -13.18 -28.52
CA LYS A 561 12.92 -12.20 -27.57
C LYS A 561 13.92 -12.81 -26.58
N TYR A 562 13.84 -14.12 -26.35
CA TYR A 562 14.78 -14.91 -25.53
C TYR A 562 15.96 -15.48 -26.33
N ASN A 563 15.97 -15.32 -27.65
CA ASN A 563 17.06 -15.78 -28.49
C ASN A 563 18.18 -14.75 -28.48
N TYR A 564 19.14 -14.93 -27.57
CA TYR A 564 20.39 -14.18 -27.56
C TYR A 564 21.49 -15.06 -27.01
N GLN A 565 22.74 -14.76 -27.39
CA GLN A 565 23.90 -15.52 -26.93
C GLN A 565 24.99 -14.58 -26.44
N HIS A 566 25.65 -14.94 -25.35
CA HIS A 566 26.84 -14.25 -24.90
C HIS A 566 28.12 -14.84 -25.52
N HIS A 567 28.87 -14.05 -26.29
CA HIS A 567 30.15 -14.49 -26.84
C HIS A 567 31.29 -14.38 -25.83
N ARG A 568 32.32 -15.23 -25.98
CA ARG A 568 33.58 -15.18 -25.20
C ARG A 568 34.30 -13.82 -25.23
N ARG A 569 33.97 -12.94 -26.19
CA ARG A 569 34.50 -11.57 -26.30
C ARG A 569 33.74 -10.53 -25.46
N GLY A 570 32.74 -10.94 -24.66
CA GLY A 570 32.06 -10.07 -23.71
C GLY A 570 30.92 -9.23 -24.28
N LYS A 571 30.30 -9.65 -25.39
CA LYS A 571 29.19 -8.97 -26.05
C LYS A 571 28.03 -9.94 -26.25
N TYR A 572 26.80 -9.50 -26.01
CA TYR A 572 25.60 -10.23 -26.42
C TYR A 572 25.37 -10.07 -27.92
N THR A 573 24.93 -11.15 -28.57
CA THR A 573 24.40 -11.10 -29.92
C THR A 573 22.92 -11.40 -29.90
N PHE A 574 22.17 -10.53 -30.56
CA PHE A 574 20.74 -10.65 -30.77
C PHE A 574 20.56 -10.99 -32.26
N PRO A 575 20.17 -12.24 -32.60
CA PRO A 575 19.97 -12.63 -33.98
C PRO A 575 18.93 -11.74 -34.66
N ARG A 576 19.27 -11.27 -35.86
CA ARG A 576 18.32 -10.56 -36.72
C ARG A 576 17.36 -11.59 -37.29
N ILE A 577 16.07 -11.26 -37.25
CA ILE A 577 15.04 -12.09 -37.85
C ILE A 577 14.25 -11.28 -38.88
N HIS A 578 13.71 -12.00 -39.86
CA HIS A 578 12.76 -11.46 -40.82
C HIS A 578 11.35 -11.72 -40.29
N ALA A 579 10.47 -10.73 -40.45
CA ALA A 579 9.07 -10.76 -40.06
C ALA A 579 8.20 -10.10 -41.13
N HIS A 580 6.92 -10.40 -41.13
CA HIS A 580 5.93 -9.78 -42.02
C HIS A 580 5.02 -8.85 -41.22
N ILE A 581 4.71 -7.70 -41.80
CA ILE A 581 3.68 -6.80 -41.26
C ILE A 581 2.31 -7.44 -41.47
N LEU A 582 1.61 -7.75 -40.37
CA LEU A 582 0.28 -8.34 -40.40
C LEU A 582 -0.83 -7.31 -40.29
N ALA A 583 -0.59 -6.22 -39.55
CA ALA A 583 -1.55 -5.13 -39.41
C ALA A 583 -0.85 -3.81 -39.04
N LEU A 584 -1.50 -2.71 -39.43
CA LEU A 584 -1.09 -1.33 -39.14
C LEU A 584 -2.26 -0.59 -38.46
N LYS A 585 -1.97 0.16 -37.40
CA LYS A 585 -2.96 0.97 -36.69
C LYS A 585 -2.46 2.40 -36.45
N THR A 586 -3.22 3.39 -36.88
CA THR A 586 -2.99 4.82 -36.55
C THR A 586 -3.95 5.24 -35.42
N PRO A 587 -3.86 6.48 -34.91
CA PRO A 587 -4.86 7.00 -33.96
C PRO A 587 -6.31 6.92 -34.48
N GLU A 588 -6.51 6.92 -35.80
CA GLU A 588 -7.82 6.89 -36.46
C GLU A 588 -8.37 5.47 -36.66
N GLY A 589 -7.56 4.42 -36.49
CA GLY A 589 -7.97 3.02 -36.66
C GLY A 589 -6.98 2.17 -37.46
N PHE A 590 -7.42 0.99 -37.92
CA PHE A 590 -6.61 0.11 -38.77
C PHE A 590 -6.54 0.64 -40.20
N VAL A 591 -5.34 0.56 -40.81
CA VAL A 591 -5.06 1.04 -42.17
C VAL A 591 -4.30 -0.02 -42.97
N GLU A 592 -4.37 0.04 -44.29
CA GLU A 592 -3.60 -0.86 -45.17
C GLU A 592 -2.14 -0.41 -45.34
N SER A 593 -1.88 0.89 -45.23
CA SER A 593 -0.56 1.50 -45.29
C SER A 593 -0.47 2.78 -44.48
N ALA A 594 0.74 3.14 -44.05
CA ALA A 594 1.06 4.39 -43.36
C ALA A 594 2.18 5.11 -44.13
N SER A 595 2.00 6.40 -44.40
CA SER A 595 2.92 7.22 -45.21
C SER A 595 4.16 7.63 -44.40
N SER A 596 5.24 8.00 -45.07
CA SER A 596 6.46 8.52 -44.43
C SER A 596 6.16 9.68 -43.47
N GLY A 597 6.71 9.60 -42.25
CA GLY A 597 6.56 10.60 -41.19
C GLY A 597 5.33 10.43 -40.31
N GLU A 598 4.47 9.44 -40.58
CA GLU A 598 3.30 9.14 -39.76
C GLU A 598 3.67 8.31 -38.51
N GLU A 599 2.96 8.56 -37.42
CA GLU A 599 3.01 7.69 -36.24
C GLU A 599 1.98 6.57 -36.41
N CYS A 600 2.42 5.33 -36.25
CA CYS A 600 1.55 4.17 -36.27
C CYS A 600 2.06 3.07 -35.35
N ALA A 601 1.22 2.06 -35.15
CA ALA A 601 1.54 0.80 -34.52
C ALA A 601 1.61 -0.31 -35.56
N ILE A 602 2.64 -1.15 -35.48
CA ILE A 602 2.87 -2.30 -36.36
C ILE A 602 2.70 -3.60 -35.57
N ILE A 603 1.90 -4.53 -36.11
CA ILE A 603 1.79 -5.93 -35.64
C ILE A 603 2.53 -6.83 -36.61
N LEU A 604 3.37 -7.73 -36.08
CA LEU A 604 4.20 -8.66 -36.84
C LEU A 604 3.78 -10.11 -36.60
N ASP A 605 4.16 -11.02 -37.51
CA ASP A 605 3.99 -12.48 -37.31
C ASP A 605 4.92 -13.03 -36.21
N ARG A 606 6.10 -12.43 -36.06
CA ARG A 606 7.10 -12.77 -35.03
C ARG A 606 7.96 -11.57 -34.68
N THR A 607 8.52 -11.53 -33.47
CA THR A 607 9.38 -10.40 -33.06
C THR A 607 10.46 -10.78 -32.06
N THR A 608 11.62 -10.13 -32.15
CA THR A 608 12.68 -10.17 -31.12
C THR A 608 12.49 -9.10 -30.04
N PHE A 609 11.59 -8.14 -30.24
CA PHE A 609 11.36 -7.04 -29.29
C PHE A 609 10.60 -7.52 -28.05
N TYR A 610 11.02 -7.04 -26.90
CA TYR A 610 10.34 -7.23 -25.62
C TYR A 610 9.31 -6.13 -25.42
N ALA A 611 8.04 -6.52 -25.28
CA ALA A 611 6.96 -5.63 -24.89
C ALA A 611 7.03 -5.34 -23.38
N GLU A 612 6.65 -4.13 -22.95
CA GLU A 612 6.61 -3.79 -21.52
C GLU A 612 5.71 -4.74 -20.73
N GLN A 613 6.30 -5.48 -19.79
CA GLN A 613 5.59 -6.39 -18.91
C GLN A 613 6.46 -6.76 -17.70
N GLY A 614 5.85 -7.27 -16.62
CA GLY A 614 6.58 -7.75 -15.44
C GLY A 614 7.48 -6.71 -14.77
N GLY A 615 7.20 -5.41 -14.98
CA GLY A 615 8.02 -4.30 -14.51
C GLY A 615 9.25 -3.96 -15.38
N GLN A 616 9.59 -4.75 -16.40
CA GLN A 616 10.64 -4.41 -17.37
C GLN A 616 10.07 -3.50 -18.46
N GLN A 617 10.76 -2.38 -18.70
CA GLN A 617 10.43 -1.49 -19.82
C GLN A 617 10.66 -2.16 -21.18
N TRP A 618 9.90 -1.70 -22.17
CA TRP A 618 9.98 -2.12 -23.56
C TRP A 618 11.37 -1.90 -24.19
N ASP A 619 11.58 -2.60 -25.30
CA ASP A 619 12.70 -2.34 -26.20
C ASP A 619 12.43 -1.22 -27.20
N GLU A 620 13.51 -0.62 -27.68
CA GLU A 620 13.53 0.34 -28.78
C GLU A 620 14.35 -0.24 -29.93
N GLY A 621 14.19 0.31 -31.13
CA GLY A 621 14.94 -0.16 -32.28
C GLY A 621 14.38 0.32 -33.61
N SER A 622 14.57 -0.48 -34.64
CA SER A 622 14.10 -0.15 -35.99
C SER A 622 13.74 -1.39 -36.80
N PHE A 623 12.85 -1.18 -37.77
CA PHE A 623 12.56 -2.12 -38.84
C PHE A 623 13.15 -1.59 -40.13
N VAL A 624 13.79 -2.48 -40.85
CA VAL A 624 14.47 -2.18 -42.12
C VAL A 624 13.87 -3.12 -43.16
N SER A 625 13.65 -2.63 -44.37
CA SER A 625 13.19 -3.47 -45.48
C SER A 625 14.14 -4.65 -45.70
N ALA A 626 13.58 -5.84 -45.88
CA ALA A 626 14.36 -7.05 -46.13
C ALA A 626 14.97 -7.09 -47.54
N ASP A 627 14.47 -6.27 -48.47
CA ASP A 627 14.84 -6.31 -49.88
C ASP A 627 16.00 -5.36 -50.23
N ASP A 628 16.00 -4.16 -49.68
CA ASP A 628 16.96 -3.07 -50.01
C ASP A 628 17.72 -2.51 -48.80
N GLU A 629 17.46 -3.03 -47.59
CA GLU A 629 18.05 -2.57 -46.33
C GLU A 629 17.78 -1.09 -45.99
N GLU A 630 16.71 -0.48 -46.54
CA GLU A 630 16.30 0.88 -46.20
C GLU A 630 15.48 0.93 -44.89
N LEU A 631 15.71 1.98 -44.09
CA LEU A 631 15.01 2.16 -42.81
C LEU A 631 13.53 2.44 -43.10
N MET A 632 12.65 1.57 -42.65
CA MET A 632 11.20 1.72 -42.85
C MET A 632 10.49 2.30 -41.62
N PHE A 633 10.91 1.91 -40.42
CA PHE A 633 10.20 2.26 -39.20
C PHE A 633 11.13 2.36 -37.99
N SER A 634 10.99 3.42 -37.19
CA SER A 634 11.73 3.58 -35.93
C SER A 634 10.80 3.30 -34.75
N VAL A 635 11.13 2.27 -33.97
CA VAL A 635 10.35 1.79 -32.82
C VAL A 635 10.81 2.51 -31.56
N TYR A 636 9.92 3.22 -30.88
CA TYR A 636 10.21 3.87 -29.61
C TYR A 636 9.45 3.27 -28.41
N ASP A 637 8.41 2.46 -28.64
CA ASP A 637 7.64 1.77 -27.60
C ASP A 637 7.10 0.42 -28.13
N VAL A 638 6.96 -0.57 -27.25
CA VAL A 638 6.45 -1.91 -27.56
C VAL A 638 5.55 -2.39 -26.43
N GLN A 639 4.30 -2.73 -26.77
CA GLN A 639 3.25 -3.12 -25.83
C GLN A 639 2.65 -4.47 -26.24
N SER A 640 2.05 -5.21 -25.30
CA SER A 640 1.43 -6.52 -25.57
C SER A 640 -0.05 -6.50 -25.19
N TYR A 641 -0.91 -6.98 -26.11
CA TYR A 641 -2.36 -7.03 -25.93
C TYR A 641 -2.91 -8.33 -26.52
N GLY A 642 -3.46 -9.21 -25.68
CA GLY A 642 -4.18 -10.41 -26.13
C GLY A 642 -3.40 -11.32 -27.09
N GLY A 643 -2.08 -11.44 -26.93
CA GLY A 643 -1.20 -12.24 -27.81
C GLY A 643 -0.58 -11.46 -28.98
N TYR A 644 -1.01 -10.22 -29.23
CA TYR A 644 -0.41 -9.35 -30.24
C TYR A 644 0.66 -8.45 -29.62
N VAL A 645 1.83 -8.36 -30.26
CA VAL A 645 2.87 -7.39 -29.90
C VAL A 645 2.78 -6.17 -30.80
N LEU A 646 2.49 -5.04 -30.17
CA LEU A 646 2.24 -3.75 -30.79
C LEU A 646 3.52 -2.91 -30.75
N HIS A 647 4.11 -2.62 -31.92
CA HIS A 647 5.34 -1.83 -32.04
C HIS A 647 4.99 -0.41 -32.44
N LEU A 648 5.12 0.53 -31.51
CA LEU A 648 4.80 1.95 -31.72
C LEU A 648 6.05 2.69 -32.20
N GLY A 649 5.84 3.55 -33.18
CA GLY A 649 6.95 4.21 -33.84
C GLY A 649 6.52 5.19 -34.91
N THR A 650 7.53 5.69 -35.62
CA THR A 650 7.35 6.60 -36.75
C THR A 650 7.91 5.95 -38.01
N THR A 651 7.14 6.04 -39.09
CA THR A 651 7.53 5.56 -40.41
C THR A 651 8.58 6.49 -41.03
N ALA A 652 9.66 5.92 -41.55
CA ALA A 652 10.64 6.66 -42.34
C ALA A 652 10.25 6.64 -43.84
N GLU A 653 9.58 5.57 -44.27
CA GLU A 653 9.04 5.39 -45.62
C GLU A 653 7.59 4.89 -45.55
N THR A 654 6.92 4.75 -46.69
CA THR A 654 5.58 4.17 -46.69
C THR A 654 5.66 2.69 -46.33
N VAL A 655 4.99 2.28 -45.26
CA VAL A 655 4.88 0.88 -44.82
C VAL A 655 3.49 0.34 -45.11
N SER A 656 3.38 -0.90 -45.56
CA SER A 656 2.13 -1.55 -45.93
C SER A 656 1.99 -2.93 -45.29
N ILE A 657 0.75 -3.41 -45.13
CA ILE A 657 0.50 -4.79 -44.73
C ILE A 657 1.11 -5.74 -45.78
N GLY A 658 1.81 -6.76 -45.29
CA GLY A 658 2.52 -7.75 -46.11
C GLY A 658 3.99 -7.46 -46.33
N ASP A 659 4.49 -6.26 -45.99
CA ASP A 659 5.89 -5.93 -46.16
C ASP A 659 6.81 -6.83 -45.33
N HIS A 660 7.98 -7.13 -45.90
CA HIS A 660 9.01 -7.94 -45.30
C HIS A 660 10.03 -7.05 -44.59
N VAL A 661 10.17 -7.22 -43.27
CA VAL A 661 11.07 -6.40 -42.46
C VAL A 661 12.11 -7.25 -41.74
N THR A 662 13.32 -6.71 -41.64
CA THR A 662 14.38 -7.18 -40.75
C THR A 662 14.38 -6.36 -39.47
N LEU A 663 14.34 -7.04 -38.33
CA LEU A 663 14.18 -6.40 -37.01
C LEU A 663 15.54 -6.10 -36.36
N TYR A 664 15.72 -4.85 -35.92
CA TYR A 664 16.92 -4.37 -35.23
C TYR A 664 16.57 -3.81 -33.85
N VAL A 665 16.81 -4.60 -32.80
CA VAL A 665 16.68 -4.11 -31.41
C VAL A 665 17.89 -3.25 -31.04
N ASN A 666 17.67 -2.20 -30.25
CA ASN A 666 18.72 -1.44 -29.60
C ASN A 666 19.46 -2.32 -28.57
N GLU A 667 20.53 -2.98 -29.02
CA GLU A 667 21.31 -3.93 -28.23
C GLU A 667 21.82 -3.34 -26.90
N GLU A 668 22.24 -2.06 -26.91
CA GLU A 668 22.74 -1.40 -25.69
C GLU A 668 21.64 -1.24 -24.65
N ARG A 669 20.45 -0.79 -25.09
CA ARG A 669 19.27 -0.67 -24.22
C ARG A 669 18.88 -2.04 -23.66
N ARG A 670 18.78 -3.05 -24.53
CA ARG A 670 18.43 -4.42 -24.14
C ARG A 670 19.39 -4.99 -23.11
N GLU A 671 20.70 -4.86 -23.32
CA GLU A 671 21.69 -5.35 -22.36
C GLU A 671 21.56 -4.66 -20.98
N LYS A 672 21.30 -3.35 -20.96
CA LYS A 672 21.06 -2.62 -19.71
C LYS A 672 19.81 -3.11 -18.98
N LEU A 673 18.72 -3.33 -19.70
CA LEU A 673 17.48 -3.91 -19.16
C LEU A 673 17.73 -5.30 -18.58
N MET A 674 18.40 -6.19 -19.31
CA MET A 674 18.74 -7.55 -18.85
C MET A 674 19.58 -7.54 -17.57
N ARG A 675 20.59 -6.66 -17.49
CA ARG A 675 21.44 -6.51 -16.29
C ARG A 675 20.64 -6.05 -15.09
N ASN A 676 19.80 -5.03 -15.26
CA ASN A 676 18.96 -4.49 -14.20
C ASN A 676 17.86 -5.48 -13.78
N HIS A 677 17.30 -6.25 -14.71
CA HIS A 677 16.29 -7.25 -14.40
C HIS A 677 16.88 -8.40 -13.57
N THR A 678 17.98 -9.00 -14.00
CA THR A 678 18.67 -10.02 -13.19
C THR A 678 19.15 -9.43 -11.84
N GLY A 679 19.58 -8.16 -11.83
CA GLY A 679 19.90 -7.44 -10.59
C GLY A 679 18.72 -7.30 -9.62
N THR A 680 17.50 -7.21 -10.15
CA THR A 680 16.26 -7.16 -9.35
C THR A 680 16.05 -8.46 -8.57
N HIS A 681 16.20 -9.62 -9.22
CA HIS A 681 16.11 -10.93 -8.56
C HIS A 681 17.19 -11.11 -7.47
N ILE A 682 18.43 -10.72 -7.78
CA ILE A 682 19.54 -10.77 -6.81
C ILE A 682 19.26 -9.86 -5.60
N LEU A 683 18.71 -8.67 -5.81
CA LEU A 683 18.36 -7.76 -4.73
C LEU A 683 17.21 -8.31 -3.88
N ASN A 684 16.16 -8.86 -4.51
CA ASN A 684 15.02 -9.47 -3.83
C ASN A 684 15.51 -10.59 -2.88
N PHE A 685 16.39 -11.46 -3.38
CA PHE A 685 17.03 -12.49 -2.57
C PHE A 685 17.82 -11.89 -1.39
N ALA A 686 18.70 -10.94 -1.65
CA ALA A 686 19.55 -10.33 -0.63
C ALA A 686 18.74 -9.62 0.48
N LEU A 687 17.64 -8.96 0.10
CA LEU A 687 16.72 -8.33 1.04
C LEU A 687 16.06 -9.36 1.95
N ARG A 688 15.54 -10.47 1.41
CA ARG A 688 14.94 -11.55 2.20
C ARG A 688 15.91 -12.19 3.17
N GLN A 689 17.16 -12.42 2.75
CA GLN A 689 18.21 -12.98 3.62
C GLN A 689 18.51 -12.08 4.83
N VAL A 690 18.38 -10.76 4.70
CA VAL A 690 18.75 -9.79 5.75
C VAL A 690 17.55 -9.33 6.57
N LEU A 691 16.38 -9.18 5.95
CA LEU A 691 15.19 -8.60 6.56
C LEU A 691 14.13 -9.66 6.92
N GLY A 692 14.26 -10.90 6.42
CA GLY A 692 13.29 -11.98 6.64
C GLY A 692 12.12 -11.90 5.66
N HIS A 693 10.90 -11.96 6.20
CA HIS A 693 9.67 -11.96 5.42
C HIS A 693 9.40 -10.58 4.80
N ILE A 694 9.97 -10.36 3.62
CA ILE A 694 9.59 -9.26 2.74
C ILE A 694 8.80 -9.78 1.53
N GLU A 695 7.93 -8.94 1.01
CA GLU A 695 7.11 -9.14 -0.17
C GLU A 695 7.35 -7.98 -1.11
N GLN A 696 7.54 -8.29 -2.38
CA GLN A 696 7.59 -7.28 -3.43
C GLN A 696 6.20 -6.65 -3.59
N LYS A 697 6.15 -5.32 -3.60
CA LYS A 697 4.94 -4.51 -3.83
C LYS A 697 4.94 -3.80 -5.17
N GLY A 698 6.07 -3.81 -5.86
CA GLY A 698 6.24 -3.21 -7.17
C GLY A 698 7.69 -3.31 -7.65
N SER A 699 7.88 -3.37 -8.96
CA SER A 699 9.18 -3.32 -9.60
C SER A 699 9.11 -2.47 -10.85
N SER A 700 10.20 -1.77 -11.16
CA SER A 700 10.34 -1.00 -12.39
C SER A 700 11.80 -1.07 -12.82
N VAL A 701 12.06 -1.72 -13.95
CA VAL A 701 13.37 -1.95 -14.55
C VAL A 701 13.49 -1.10 -15.80
N ALA A 702 14.25 -0.01 -15.69
CA ALA A 702 14.61 0.88 -16.78
C ALA A 702 16.08 0.66 -17.18
N PRO A 703 16.56 1.20 -18.32
CA PRO A 703 17.95 1.00 -18.74
C PRO A 703 18.99 1.65 -17.79
N ASP A 704 18.66 2.78 -17.18
CA ASP A 704 19.58 3.55 -16.32
C ASP A 704 19.53 3.10 -14.85
N ARG A 705 18.42 2.50 -14.41
CA ARG A 705 18.20 2.09 -13.02
C ARG A 705 17.05 1.11 -12.91
N PHE A 706 16.98 0.42 -11.77
CA PHE A 706 15.74 -0.23 -11.36
C PHE A 706 15.29 0.22 -9.97
N ARG A 707 13.98 0.11 -9.74
CA ARG A 707 13.31 0.41 -8.48
C ARG A 707 12.64 -0.84 -7.96
N PHE A 708 12.84 -1.10 -6.68
CA PHE A 708 12.28 -2.27 -6.01
C PHE A 708 11.51 -1.83 -4.78
N ASP A 709 10.21 -2.12 -4.78
CA ASP A 709 9.29 -1.76 -3.71
C ASP A 709 8.95 -3.00 -2.89
N PHE A 710 9.05 -2.89 -1.58
CA PHE A 710 8.80 -4.00 -0.66
C PHE A 710 8.19 -3.51 0.64
N ASN A 711 7.50 -4.41 1.35
CA ASN A 711 6.97 -4.11 2.67
C ASN A 711 8.11 -3.97 3.71
N ALA A 712 8.15 -2.81 4.38
CA ALA A 712 9.06 -2.56 5.48
C ALA A 712 8.54 -1.39 6.33
N GLU A 713 8.27 -1.65 7.61
CA GLU A 713 7.77 -0.62 8.54
C GLU A 713 8.86 0.41 8.91
N LYS A 714 10.10 -0.05 9.03
CA LYS A 714 11.24 0.76 9.48
C LYS A 714 12.24 0.96 8.34
N SER A 715 13.02 2.04 8.42
CA SER A 715 14.13 2.27 7.50
C SER A 715 15.19 1.19 7.67
N ILE A 716 15.78 0.77 6.56
CA ILE A 716 16.90 -0.17 6.58
C ILE A 716 18.09 0.51 7.25
N SER A 717 18.65 -0.15 8.27
CA SER A 717 19.84 0.34 8.96
C SER A 717 21.09 0.25 8.07
N ASP A 718 22.11 1.08 8.35
CA ASP A 718 23.36 1.08 7.56
C ASP A 718 24.04 -0.30 7.53
N ARG A 719 24.00 -1.03 8.64
CA ARG A 719 24.53 -2.38 8.74
C ARG A 719 23.76 -3.36 7.84
N GLN A 720 22.43 -3.27 7.83
CA GLN A 720 21.59 -4.09 6.96
C GLN A 720 21.83 -3.75 5.49
N LEU A 721 21.91 -2.46 5.12
CA LEU A 721 22.24 -2.03 3.76
C LEU A 721 23.60 -2.59 3.32
N GLN A 722 24.61 -2.53 4.19
CA GLN A 722 25.93 -3.11 3.90
C GLN A 722 25.86 -4.63 3.69
N GLN A 723 25.09 -5.34 4.51
CA GLN A 723 24.89 -6.79 4.35
C GLN A 723 24.15 -7.13 3.04
N ILE A 724 23.08 -6.40 2.71
CA ILE A 724 22.33 -6.56 1.46
C ILE A 724 23.26 -6.34 0.26
N SER A 725 23.98 -5.21 0.24
CA SER A 725 24.95 -4.90 -0.82
C SER A 725 26.04 -5.97 -0.93
N SER A 726 26.52 -6.51 0.20
CA SER A 726 27.54 -7.57 0.19
C SER A 726 27.00 -8.89 -0.37
N ILE A 727 25.82 -9.34 0.04
CA ILE A 727 25.21 -10.59 -0.45
C ILE A 727 24.96 -10.49 -1.96
N ALA A 728 24.32 -9.39 -2.40
CA ALA A 728 24.03 -9.17 -3.80
C ALA A 728 25.31 -9.18 -4.67
N ASN A 729 26.33 -8.43 -4.25
CA ASN A 729 27.57 -8.36 -5.01
C ASN A 729 28.42 -9.63 -4.92
N ASN A 730 28.32 -10.42 -3.85
CA ASN A 730 28.97 -11.74 -3.76
C ASN A 730 28.39 -12.71 -4.80
N LEU A 731 27.05 -12.75 -4.95
CA LEU A 731 26.39 -13.56 -5.98
C LEU A 731 26.86 -13.15 -7.38
N ILE A 732 26.93 -11.85 -7.64
CA ILE A 732 27.43 -11.29 -8.91
C ILE A 732 28.90 -11.69 -9.14
N SER A 733 29.77 -11.54 -8.14
CA SER A 733 31.20 -11.86 -8.28
C SER A 733 31.48 -13.35 -8.49
N ASN A 734 30.59 -14.22 -7.99
CA ASN A 734 30.68 -15.66 -8.19
C ASN A 734 30.36 -16.09 -9.62
N SER A 735 29.91 -15.17 -10.48
CA SER A 735 29.65 -15.44 -11.90
C SER A 735 28.76 -16.67 -12.11
N LEU A 736 27.67 -16.72 -11.33
CA LEU A 736 26.70 -17.81 -11.36
C LEU A 736 25.93 -17.81 -12.69
N PRO A 737 25.68 -18.99 -13.30
CA PRO A 737 24.82 -19.11 -14.48
C PRO A 737 23.39 -18.68 -14.17
N VAL A 738 22.69 -18.16 -15.17
CA VAL A 738 21.27 -17.82 -15.10
C VAL A 738 20.56 -18.64 -16.16
N HIS A 739 19.59 -19.43 -15.73
CA HIS A 739 18.84 -20.32 -16.59
C HIS A 739 17.36 -19.97 -16.55
N GLN A 740 16.70 -20.13 -17.68
CA GLN A 740 15.30 -19.84 -17.87
C GLN A 740 14.66 -20.98 -18.64
N GLU A 741 13.52 -21.49 -18.17
CA GLU A 741 12.81 -22.60 -18.80
C GLU A 741 11.30 -22.40 -18.67
N SER A 742 10.57 -22.75 -19.74
CA SER A 742 9.11 -22.77 -19.74
C SER A 742 8.63 -24.15 -19.31
N ILE A 743 7.88 -24.23 -18.21
CA ILE A 743 7.37 -25.47 -17.64
C ILE A 743 5.88 -25.32 -17.25
N PRO A 744 5.12 -26.43 -17.14
CA PRO A 744 3.73 -26.37 -16.70
C PRO A 744 3.57 -25.72 -15.31
N LEU A 745 2.57 -24.85 -15.14
CA LEU A 745 2.34 -24.07 -13.92
C LEU A 745 2.26 -24.95 -12.67
N GLN A 746 1.53 -26.07 -12.73
CA GLN A 746 1.42 -27.00 -11.60
C GLN A 746 2.77 -27.59 -11.19
N LYS A 747 3.68 -27.85 -12.14
CA LYS A 747 5.03 -28.34 -11.83
C LYS A 747 5.89 -27.24 -11.21
N ALA A 748 5.76 -26.01 -11.69
CA ALA A 748 6.48 -24.87 -11.11
C ALA A 748 6.04 -24.63 -9.65
N LEU A 749 4.73 -24.55 -9.39
CA LEU A 749 4.19 -24.31 -8.05
C LEU A 749 4.53 -25.42 -7.04
N ALA A 750 4.87 -26.62 -7.52
CA ALA A 750 5.35 -27.72 -6.67
C ALA A 750 6.82 -27.55 -6.22
N ILE A 751 7.56 -26.58 -6.76
CA ILE A 751 8.96 -26.34 -6.40
C ILE A 751 9.03 -25.55 -5.10
N GLU A 752 9.55 -26.19 -4.05
CA GLU A 752 9.75 -25.53 -2.76
C GLU A 752 10.82 -24.44 -2.88
N GLY A 753 10.53 -23.26 -2.32
CA GLY A 753 11.38 -22.07 -2.44
C GLY A 753 11.24 -21.30 -3.75
N LEU A 754 10.40 -21.74 -4.70
CA LEU A 754 9.98 -20.91 -5.83
C LEU A 754 9.27 -19.67 -5.30
N ARG A 755 9.71 -18.51 -5.77
CA ARG A 755 9.09 -17.24 -5.43
C ARG A 755 8.05 -16.89 -6.47
N THR A 756 6.85 -16.67 -5.98
CA THR A 756 5.75 -16.07 -6.72
C THR A 756 5.48 -14.68 -6.15
N MET A 757 4.89 -13.84 -6.99
CA MET A 757 4.32 -12.58 -6.56
C MET A 757 2.94 -12.84 -5.99
N THR A 758 2.73 -12.45 -4.74
CA THR A 758 1.44 -12.61 -4.07
C THR A 758 0.35 -11.88 -4.86
N GLY A 759 -0.66 -12.63 -5.32
CA GLY A 759 -1.83 -12.08 -6.01
C GLY A 759 -1.72 -11.93 -7.53
N GLU A 760 -0.62 -12.34 -8.16
CA GLU A 760 -0.53 -12.40 -9.62
C GLU A 760 -1.11 -13.72 -10.18
N THR A 761 -1.81 -13.62 -11.32
CA THR A 761 -2.23 -14.79 -12.09
C THR A 761 -1.16 -15.10 -13.13
N TYR A 762 -0.73 -16.35 -13.19
CA TYR A 762 0.32 -16.79 -14.10
C TYR A 762 -0.25 -17.59 -15.28
N PRO A 763 0.26 -17.40 -16.50
CA PRO A 763 -0.13 -18.21 -17.65
C PRO A 763 0.36 -19.66 -17.50
N ASP A 764 -0.28 -20.65 -18.12
CA ASP A 764 0.26 -22.01 -18.25
C ASP A 764 0.58 -22.30 -19.73
N PRO A 765 1.84 -22.57 -20.10
CA PRO A 765 3.03 -22.74 -19.26
C PRO A 765 3.60 -21.44 -18.68
N VAL A 766 4.32 -21.56 -17.56
CA VAL A 766 5.07 -20.46 -16.93
C VAL A 766 6.55 -20.51 -17.25
N THR A 767 7.17 -19.34 -17.28
CA THR A 767 8.63 -19.21 -17.32
C THR A 767 9.20 -19.12 -15.90
N VAL A 768 10.08 -20.06 -15.56
CA VAL A 768 10.86 -20.04 -14.32
C VAL A 768 12.28 -19.55 -14.63
N VAL A 769 12.77 -18.60 -13.83
CA VAL A 769 14.15 -18.10 -13.90
C VAL A 769 14.89 -18.54 -12.63
N CYS A 770 16.05 -19.14 -12.80
CA CYS A 770 16.90 -19.60 -11.70
C CYS A 770 18.34 -19.10 -11.85
N ILE A 771 18.93 -18.71 -10.71
CA ILE A 771 20.31 -18.24 -10.63
C ILE A 771 21.14 -19.33 -9.93
N GLY A 772 22.25 -19.76 -10.54
CA GLY A 772 23.19 -20.72 -9.95
C GLY A 772 22.95 -22.19 -10.29
N HIS A 773 21.93 -22.52 -11.09
CA HIS A 773 21.67 -23.89 -11.54
C HIS A 773 22.67 -24.32 -12.63
N GLN A 774 23.30 -25.49 -12.48
CA GLN A 774 24.33 -25.96 -13.41
C GLN A 774 23.84 -27.00 -14.43
N ASP A 775 22.74 -27.71 -14.15
CA ASP A 775 22.37 -28.92 -14.91
C ASP A 775 21.37 -28.70 -16.06
N GLY A 776 21.05 -27.44 -16.39
CA GLY A 776 20.33 -27.06 -17.63
C GLY A 776 18.90 -27.59 -17.80
N GLN A 777 18.38 -28.34 -16.83
CA GLN A 777 16.97 -28.75 -16.75
C GLN A 777 16.45 -28.48 -15.34
N LEU A 778 15.26 -27.88 -15.22
CA LEU A 778 14.56 -27.75 -13.95
C LEU A 778 13.92 -29.09 -13.54
N ASN A 779 14.76 -30.04 -13.10
CA ASN A 779 14.32 -31.35 -12.61
C ASN A 779 14.92 -31.66 -11.22
N GLY A 780 14.17 -32.37 -10.38
CA GLY A 780 14.60 -32.75 -9.03
C GLY A 780 14.25 -31.75 -7.92
N ASP A 781 14.83 -31.97 -6.73
CA ASP A 781 14.63 -31.14 -5.53
C ASP A 781 15.44 -29.83 -5.65
N MET A 782 14.76 -28.75 -6.02
CA MET A 782 15.33 -27.42 -6.21
C MET A 782 15.31 -26.56 -4.92
N THR A 783 14.86 -27.11 -3.79
CA THR A 783 14.69 -26.41 -2.51
C THR A 783 15.96 -25.73 -2.06
N LYS A 784 17.09 -26.45 -2.17
CA LYS A 784 18.40 -25.93 -1.81
C LYS A 784 18.78 -24.71 -2.65
N LEU A 785 18.48 -24.73 -3.95
CA LEU A 785 18.74 -23.60 -4.84
C LEU A 785 17.87 -22.39 -4.45
N GLY A 786 16.57 -22.60 -4.20
CA GLY A 786 15.66 -21.54 -3.75
C GLY A 786 16.07 -20.88 -2.42
N MET A 787 16.78 -21.63 -1.56
CA MET A 787 17.35 -21.13 -0.30
C MET A 787 18.70 -20.42 -0.46
N GLU A 788 19.55 -20.86 -1.39
CA GLU A 788 20.92 -20.35 -1.60
C GLU A 788 21.00 -19.19 -2.61
N THR A 789 20.06 -19.10 -3.55
CA THR A 789 20.05 -18.11 -4.64
C THR A 789 18.62 -17.70 -5.01
N SER A 790 18.41 -17.15 -6.21
CA SER A 790 17.09 -16.71 -6.69
C SER A 790 16.44 -17.75 -7.61
N LEU A 791 15.16 -18.03 -7.34
CA LEU A 791 14.30 -18.90 -8.12
C LEU A 791 12.89 -18.29 -8.17
N GLU A 792 12.48 -17.76 -9.32
CA GLU A 792 11.27 -16.92 -9.43
C GLU A 792 10.51 -17.19 -10.74
N LEU A 793 9.18 -16.98 -10.72
CA LEU A 793 8.40 -16.90 -11.96
C LEU A 793 8.65 -15.54 -12.63
N CYS A 794 9.20 -15.55 -13.84
CA CYS A 794 9.52 -14.32 -14.54
C CYS A 794 9.56 -14.52 -16.06
N GLY A 795 8.81 -13.69 -16.80
CA GLY A 795 8.84 -13.64 -18.26
C GLY A 795 9.82 -12.61 -18.83
N GLY A 796 10.72 -12.05 -18.02
CA GLY A 796 11.70 -11.03 -18.39
C GLY A 796 12.87 -11.52 -19.25
N THR A 797 13.65 -10.59 -19.81
CA THR A 797 14.95 -10.92 -20.42
C THR A 797 16.06 -10.82 -19.38
N HIS A 798 16.97 -11.78 -19.37
CA HIS A 798 18.01 -11.92 -18.33
C HIS A 798 19.41 -12.13 -18.91
N VAL A 799 20.42 -11.63 -18.20
CA VAL A 799 21.81 -12.00 -18.51
C VAL A 799 22.02 -13.49 -18.22
N GLU A 800 22.67 -14.22 -19.12
CA GLU A 800 23.09 -15.63 -18.95
C GLU A 800 24.02 -15.89 -17.76
N ASN A 801 24.69 -14.86 -17.25
CA ASN A 801 25.60 -15.00 -16.12
C ASN A 801 25.56 -13.74 -15.24
N THR A 802 25.45 -13.95 -13.94
CA THR A 802 25.39 -12.85 -12.96
C THR A 802 26.62 -11.94 -13.00
N GLY A 803 27.79 -12.46 -13.38
CA GLY A 803 29.02 -11.68 -13.56
C GLY A 803 28.91 -10.61 -14.64
N HIS A 804 27.98 -10.73 -15.59
CA HIS A 804 27.74 -9.74 -16.63
C HIS A 804 27.06 -8.46 -16.09
N ILE A 805 26.44 -8.53 -14.90
CA ILE A 805 25.94 -7.35 -14.17
C ILE A 805 27.12 -6.49 -13.69
N ARG A 806 28.28 -7.12 -13.48
CA ARG A 806 29.51 -6.59 -12.88
C ARG A 806 29.38 -6.23 -11.42
N ARG A 807 28.49 -5.30 -11.09
CA ARG A 807 28.26 -4.82 -9.73
C ARG A 807 26.90 -4.12 -9.63
N LEU A 808 26.36 -4.08 -8.42
CA LEU A 808 25.09 -3.47 -8.05
C LEU A 808 25.32 -2.46 -6.91
N VAL A 809 24.74 -1.26 -7.04
CA VAL A 809 24.82 -0.18 -6.03
C VAL A 809 23.43 0.34 -5.69
N ILE A 810 23.09 0.30 -4.40
CA ILE A 810 21.86 0.89 -3.86
C ILE A 810 22.10 2.38 -3.67
N VAL A 811 21.43 3.24 -4.45
CA VAL A 811 21.68 4.69 -4.44
C VAL A 811 20.75 5.47 -3.50
N SER A 812 19.52 5.00 -3.29
CA SER A 812 18.58 5.65 -2.38
C SER A 812 17.52 4.72 -1.83
N GLU A 813 16.96 5.13 -0.70
CA GLU A 813 15.81 4.51 -0.02
C GLU A 813 14.74 5.59 0.20
N LYS A 814 13.49 5.32 -0.19
CA LYS A 814 12.36 6.23 0.01
C LYS A 814 11.16 5.48 0.60
N LEU A 815 10.39 6.16 1.45
CA LEU A 815 9.06 5.68 1.87
C LEU A 815 8.05 6.06 0.79
N VAL A 816 7.37 5.07 0.21
CA VAL A 816 6.36 5.29 -0.85
C VAL A 816 4.99 5.52 -0.23
N SER A 817 4.61 4.67 0.72
CA SER A 817 3.38 4.74 1.51
C SER A 817 3.60 4.10 2.89
N LYS A 818 2.59 4.13 3.77
CA LYS A 818 2.71 3.51 5.12
C LYS A 818 3.04 2.02 4.96
N GLY A 819 4.23 1.62 5.43
CA GLY A 819 4.70 0.23 5.38
C GLY A 819 5.33 -0.22 4.05
N VAL A 820 5.47 0.65 3.05
CA VAL A 820 6.11 0.30 1.76
C VAL A 820 7.32 1.19 1.49
N ARG A 821 8.47 0.56 1.26
CA ARG A 821 9.74 1.23 0.96
C ARG A 821 10.25 0.86 -0.41
N ARG A 822 10.90 1.83 -1.05
CA ARG A 822 11.50 1.74 -2.38
C ARG A 822 13.01 1.86 -2.27
N LEU A 823 13.73 0.89 -2.82
CA LEU A 823 15.13 1.04 -3.16
C LEU A 823 15.26 1.46 -4.62
N THR A 824 16.14 2.43 -4.88
CA THR A 824 16.61 2.72 -6.25
C THR A 824 18.02 2.20 -6.38
N VAL A 825 18.29 1.48 -7.46
CA VAL A 825 19.53 0.71 -7.65
C VAL A 825 20.03 0.89 -9.07
N VAL A 826 21.35 0.98 -9.21
CA VAL A 826 22.05 1.07 -10.50
C VAL A 826 23.03 -0.10 -10.66
N THR A 827 23.33 -0.48 -11.90
CA THR A 827 24.26 -1.56 -12.22
C THR A 827 25.31 -1.13 -13.27
N SER A 828 26.32 -1.98 -13.49
CA SER A 828 27.25 -1.87 -14.61
C SER A 828 28.01 -0.53 -14.72
N ASN A 829 27.90 0.22 -15.82
CA ASN A 829 28.71 1.41 -16.09
C ASN A 829 28.47 2.53 -15.07
N ASP A 830 27.23 2.70 -14.60
CA ASP A 830 26.89 3.73 -13.61
C ASP A 830 27.53 3.43 -12.25
N VAL A 831 27.86 2.17 -11.97
CA VAL A 831 28.59 1.78 -10.76
C VAL A 831 30.04 2.25 -10.80
N MET A 832 30.70 2.27 -11.96
CA MET A 832 32.06 2.81 -12.08
C MET A 832 32.08 4.31 -11.72
N LEU A 833 31.08 5.06 -12.17
CA LEU A 833 30.91 6.46 -11.82
C LEU A 833 30.61 6.63 -10.32
N ALA A 834 29.75 5.78 -9.76
CA ALA A 834 29.43 5.76 -8.34
C ALA A 834 30.68 5.49 -7.47
N ASP A 835 31.51 4.51 -7.83
CA ASP A 835 32.73 4.17 -7.10
C ASP A 835 33.80 5.28 -7.21
N TYR A 836 34.00 5.83 -8.41
CA TYR A 836 34.92 6.95 -8.62
C TYR A 836 34.50 8.16 -7.75
N THR A 837 33.21 8.47 -7.77
CA THR A 837 32.62 9.56 -6.99
C THR A 837 32.77 9.31 -5.49
N SER A 838 32.49 8.08 -5.03
CA SER A 838 32.67 7.67 -3.64
C SER A 838 34.13 7.83 -3.19
N ASN A 839 35.10 7.45 -4.03
CA ASN A 839 36.52 7.57 -3.71
C ASN A 839 36.97 9.03 -3.64
N LYS A 840 36.48 9.89 -4.54
CA LYS A 840 36.73 11.33 -4.51
C LYS A 840 36.23 11.96 -3.19
N PHE A 841 35.02 11.58 -2.75
CA PHE A 841 34.50 12.03 -1.47
C PHE A 841 35.30 11.52 -0.28
N LEU A 842 35.75 10.26 -0.28
CA LEU A 842 36.62 9.74 0.78
C LEU A 842 37.95 10.50 0.86
N GLN A 843 38.54 10.87 -0.28
CA GLN A 843 39.77 11.67 -0.31
C GLN A 843 39.53 13.07 0.25
N ARG A 844 38.45 13.74 -0.16
CA ARG A 844 38.10 15.08 0.35
C ARG A 844 37.79 15.05 1.85
N LEU A 845 37.11 14.00 2.33
CA LEU A 845 36.87 13.78 3.76
C LEU A 845 38.17 13.66 4.56
N SER A 846 39.13 12.86 4.09
CA SER A 846 40.43 12.71 4.77
C SER A 846 41.23 14.02 4.82
N GLN A 847 41.13 14.86 3.77
CA GLN A 847 41.71 16.20 3.78
C GLN A 847 41.03 17.09 4.82
N LEU A 848 39.69 17.14 4.81
CA LEU A 848 38.91 17.93 5.76
C LEU A 848 39.10 17.49 7.21
N GLU A 849 39.31 16.20 7.48
CA GLU A 849 39.63 15.72 8.83
C GLU A 849 40.93 16.35 9.36
N THR A 850 41.92 16.55 8.48
CA THR A 850 43.18 17.22 8.81
C THR A 850 42.97 18.73 9.00
N GLU A 851 42.21 19.38 8.10
CA GLU A 851 41.86 20.80 8.20
C GLU A 851 41.07 21.09 9.49
N VAL A 852 40.10 20.24 9.86
CA VAL A 852 39.31 20.32 11.09
C VAL A 852 40.20 20.17 12.31
N TYR A 853 41.15 19.23 12.30
CA TYR A 853 42.09 19.08 13.41
C TYR A 853 42.91 20.37 13.63
N ASN A 854 43.46 20.94 12.56
CA ASN A 854 44.22 22.19 12.62
C ASN A 854 43.34 23.38 13.06
N ALA A 855 42.14 23.51 12.51
CA ALA A 855 41.21 24.58 12.87
C ALA A 855 40.70 24.47 14.32
N SER A 856 40.54 23.24 14.83
CA SER A 856 40.10 22.97 16.21
C SER A 856 41.16 23.30 17.26
N THR A 857 42.44 23.31 16.88
CA THR A 857 43.59 23.61 17.75
C THR A 857 44.11 25.04 17.57
N SER A 858 43.76 25.70 16.47
CA SER A 858 44.09 27.09 16.19
C SER A 858 43.18 28.06 16.94
N ASN A 859 43.73 29.23 17.32
CA ASN A 859 42.95 30.35 17.85
C ASN A 859 42.35 31.24 16.75
N ASN A 860 42.65 30.98 15.47
CA ASN A 860 42.16 31.78 14.34
C ASN A 860 40.69 31.44 14.02
N PRO A 861 39.73 32.38 14.19
CA PRO A 861 38.32 32.16 13.87
C PRO A 861 38.06 31.98 12.37
N GLU A 862 38.76 32.72 11.51
CA GLU A 862 38.54 32.69 10.05
C GLU A 862 38.84 31.30 9.48
N MET A 863 39.93 30.69 9.96
CA MET A 863 40.28 29.32 9.60
C MET A 863 39.19 28.32 9.98
N ARG A 864 38.43 28.56 11.05
CA ARG A 864 37.31 27.67 11.42
C ARG A 864 36.11 27.91 10.52
N ASP A 865 35.82 29.16 10.20
CA ASP A 865 34.68 29.53 9.36
C ASP A 865 34.87 29.00 7.92
N ASP A 866 36.09 29.07 7.37
CA ASP A 866 36.43 28.51 6.06
C ASP A 866 36.24 26.98 5.99
N VAL A 867 36.64 26.28 7.06
CA VAL A 867 36.48 24.82 7.16
C VAL A 867 35.00 24.45 7.36
N ILE A 868 34.22 25.26 8.10
CA ILE A 868 32.77 25.07 8.23
C ILE A 868 32.09 25.20 6.86
N ALA A 869 32.40 26.25 6.10
CA ALA A 869 31.87 26.44 4.75
C ALA A 869 32.25 25.27 3.82
N SER A 870 33.48 24.77 3.92
CA SER A 870 33.93 23.60 3.16
C SER A 870 33.18 22.31 3.54
N LEU A 871 32.84 22.13 4.82
CA LEU A 871 32.02 21.01 5.29
C LEU A 871 30.57 21.13 4.81
N GLU A 872 29.99 22.33 4.81
CA GLU A 872 28.64 22.59 4.32
C GLU A 872 28.53 22.30 2.82
N SER A 873 29.47 22.79 2.01
CA SER A 873 29.56 22.45 0.58
C SER A 873 29.69 20.94 0.34
N LEU A 874 30.46 20.22 1.16
CA LEU A 874 30.55 18.77 1.03
C LEU A 874 29.23 18.04 1.33
N VAL A 875 28.41 18.55 2.27
CA VAL A 875 27.08 17.98 2.55
C VAL A 875 26.18 18.11 1.32
N GLU A 876 26.14 19.30 0.70
CA GLU A 876 25.36 19.54 -0.52
C GLU A 876 25.80 18.62 -1.67
N ASP A 877 27.11 18.49 -1.89
CA ASP A 877 27.67 17.60 -2.91
C ASP A 877 27.31 16.13 -2.63
N LEU A 878 27.37 15.69 -1.36
CA LEU A 878 27.00 14.33 -0.97
C LEU A 878 25.51 14.08 -1.17
N GLU A 879 24.63 15.05 -0.94
CA GLU A 879 23.18 14.92 -1.13
C GLU A 879 22.80 14.61 -2.59
N GLY A 880 23.48 15.23 -3.56
CA GLY A 880 23.30 14.95 -5.00
C GLY A 880 24.00 13.69 -5.52
N ALA A 881 24.87 13.07 -4.72
CA ALA A 881 25.70 11.95 -5.18
C ALA A 881 24.93 10.63 -5.33
N HIS A 882 25.14 9.96 -6.48
CA HIS A 882 24.66 8.61 -6.79
C HIS A 882 25.72 7.57 -6.40
N ILE A 883 25.95 7.40 -5.09
CA ILE A 883 26.89 6.43 -4.53
C ILE A 883 26.16 5.44 -3.61
N ASP A 884 26.86 4.38 -3.18
CA ASP A 884 26.28 3.38 -2.28
C ASP A 884 25.73 4.01 -1.00
N LEU A 885 24.45 3.78 -0.72
CA LEU A 885 23.67 4.52 0.27
C LEU A 885 24.26 4.40 1.68
N TRP A 886 24.75 3.22 2.06
CA TRP A 886 25.35 3.05 3.39
C TRP A 886 26.66 3.84 3.51
N LYS A 887 27.48 3.93 2.45
CA LYS A 887 28.69 4.78 2.42
C LYS A 887 28.32 6.25 2.52
N LYS A 888 27.30 6.70 1.78
CA LYS A 888 26.80 8.08 1.85
C LYS A 888 26.36 8.44 3.27
N ARG A 889 25.60 7.57 3.94
CA ARG A 889 25.18 7.77 5.34
C ARG A 889 26.37 7.79 6.31
N GLU A 890 27.35 6.92 6.11
CA GLU A 890 28.59 6.92 6.89
C GLU A 890 29.39 8.22 6.72
N MET A 891 29.55 8.69 5.48
CA MET A 891 30.20 9.96 5.16
C MET A 891 29.50 11.15 5.82
N ASN A 892 28.17 11.24 5.71
CA ASN A 892 27.38 12.28 6.36
C ASN A 892 27.55 12.27 7.89
N ARG A 893 27.64 11.08 8.51
CA ARG A 893 27.93 10.95 9.94
C ARG A 893 29.32 11.50 10.29
N ARG A 894 30.36 11.18 9.51
CA ARG A 894 31.71 11.72 9.70
C ARG A 894 31.73 13.25 9.57
N VAL A 895 31.01 13.82 8.61
CA VAL A 895 30.88 15.27 8.46
C VAL A 895 30.21 15.89 9.69
N ALA A 896 29.10 15.31 10.16
CA ALA A 896 28.42 15.78 11.38
C ALA A 896 29.33 15.73 12.62
N ASP A 897 30.15 14.68 12.76
CA ASP A 897 31.13 14.57 13.84
C ASP A 897 32.22 15.65 13.76
N MET A 898 32.69 15.96 12.56
CA MET A 898 33.64 17.06 12.32
C MET A 898 33.04 18.43 12.67
N GLN A 899 31.81 18.71 12.24
CA GLN A 899 31.09 19.93 12.60
C GLN A 899 30.92 20.05 14.13
N ASN A 900 30.60 18.95 14.80
CA ASN A 900 30.47 18.90 16.26
C ASN A 900 31.81 19.15 16.98
N LYS A 901 32.94 18.65 16.44
CA LYS A 901 34.28 18.94 16.96
C LYS A 901 34.60 20.44 16.87
N LEU A 902 34.34 21.08 15.72
CA LEU A 902 34.57 22.52 15.56
C LEU A 902 33.68 23.36 16.48
N LYS A 903 32.39 23.02 16.63
CA LYS A 903 31.48 23.70 17.57
C LYS A 903 31.97 23.61 19.02
N LYS A 904 32.52 22.47 19.44
CA LYS A 904 33.11 22.30 20.77
C LYS A 904 34.38 23.14 20.94
N ALA A 905 35.26 23.16 19.94
CA ALA A 905 36.48 23.96 19.95
C ALA A 905 36.16 25.46 20.03
N ASP A 906 35.22 25.96 19.23
CA ASP A 906 34.78 27.36 19.27
C ASP A 906 34.19 27.75 20.65
N LYS A 907 33.38 26.87 21.24
CA LYS A 907 32.84 27.08 22.60
C LYS A 907 33.94 27.15 23.66
N LEU A 908 34.96 26.29 23.57
CA LEU A 908 36.12 26.30 24.47
C LEU A 908 36.96 27.57 24.28
N ASN A 909 37.22 27.96 23.03
CA ASN A 909 37.95 29.18 22.71
C ASN A 909 37.23 30.41 23.26
N LYS A 910 35.92 30.56 23.00
CA LYS A 910 35.10 31.64 23.55
C LYS A 910 35.15 31.67 25.09
N LYS A 911 35.13 30.51 25.76
CA LYS A 911 35.27 30.44 27.22
C LYS A 911 36.65 30.91 27.70
N SER A 912 37.71 30.56 26.98
CA SER A 912 39.09 31.02 27.26
C SER A 912 39.20 32.54 27.11
N VAL A 913 38.69 33.09 26.00
CA VAL A 913 38.65 34.53 25.74
C VAL A 913 37.89 35.28 26.84
N ILE A 914 36.69 34.81 27.23
CA ILE A 914 35.93 35.40 28.34
C ILE A 914 36.78 35.45 29.61
N LYS A 915 37.44 34.33 29.97
CA LYS A 915 38.26 34.25 31.19
C LYS A 915 39.47 35.19 31.14
N GLN A 916 40.14 35.30 30.00
CA GLN A 916 41.30 36.18 29.84
C GLN A 916 40.90 37.66 29.92
N VAL A 917 39.85 38.05 29.20
CA VAL A 917 39.36 39.43 29.17
C VAL A 917 38.79 39.84 30.53
N ALA A 918 37.99 38.97 31.16
CA ALA A 918 37.46 39.22 32.50
C ALA A 918 38.58 39.35 33.54
N LYS A 919 39.61 38.50 33.49
CA LYS A 919 40.77 38.60 34.39
C LYS A 919 41.49 39.95 34.23
N ARG A 920 41.77 40.35 32.99
CA ARG A 920 42.42 41.64 32.69
C ARG A 920 41.59 42.82 33.21
N LEU A 921 40.28 42.81 32.97
CA LEU A 921 39.38 43.87 33.46
C LEU A 921 39.25 43.86 34.99
N HIS A 922 39.24 42.69 35.64
CA HIS A 922 39.28 42.60 37.11
C HIS A 922 40.53 43.27 37.69
N GLU A 923 41.69 43.01 37.10
CA GLU A 923 42.97 43.62 37.51
C GLU A 923 42.91 45.15 37.29
N GLU A 924 42.46 45.61 36.12
CA GLU A 924 42.33 47.03 35.79
C GLU A 924 41.35 47.77 36.72
N PHE A 925 40.20 47.17 37.03
CA PHE A 925 39.17 47.80 37.84
C PHE A 925 39.47 47.78 39.34
N ARG A 926 40.28 46.83 39.84
CA ARG A 926 40.74 46.85 41.24
C ARG A 926 41.60 48.06 41.55
N GLU A 927 42.46 48.47 40.61
CA GLU A 927 43.29 49.68 40.76
C GLU A 927 42.44 50.96 40.73
N LYS A 928 41.25 50.91 40.12
CA LYS A 928 40.32 52.03 39.93
C LYS A 928 39.09 51.95 40.85
N LYS A 929 39.14 51.16 41.92
CA LYS A 929 37.96 50.89 42.79
C LYS A 929 37.39 52.14 43.47
N SER A 930 38.18 53.22 43.57
CA SER A 930 37.75 54.53 44.09
C SER A 930 37.10 55.45 43.04
N GLU A 931 37.04 55.05 41.77
CA GLU A 931 36.37 55.83 40.72
C GLU A 931 34.84 55.72 40.83
N VAL A 932 34.15 56.79 40.44
CA VAL A 932 32.68 56.90 40.50
C VAL A 932 31.98 55.97 39.48
N CYS A 933 32.71 55.53 38.44
CA CYS A 933 32.25 54.55 37.46
C CYS A 933 33.44 53.75 36.90
N LEU A 934 33.16 52.54 36.42
CA LEU A 934 34.12 51.69 35.74
C LEU A 934 33.79 51.64 34.25
N VAL A 935 34.73 52.03 33.40
CA VAL A 935 34.58 51.94 31.94
C VAL A 935 35.78 51.21 31.36
N GLY A 936 35.52 50.03 30.77
CA GLY A 936 36.54 49.14 30.23
C GLY A 936 36.41 48.91 28.73
N VAL A 937 37.54 48.90 28.02
CA VAL A 937 37.62 48.57 26.60
C VAL A 937 38.20 47.16 26.47
N THR A 938 37.44 46.22 25.92
CA THR A 938 37.84 44.80 25.91
C THR A 938 38.87 44.45 24.82
N GLY A 939 39.05 45.32 23.83
CA GLY A 939 39.89 45.10 22.64
C GLY A 939 39.11 44.54 21.44
N ASP A 940 39.85 44.18 20.38
CA ASP A 940 39.28 43.74 19.09
C ASP A 940 38.77 42.28 19.14
N SER A 941 37.80 41.98 18.26
CA SER A 941 37.23 40.65 18.00
C SER A 941 36.34 40.07 19.11
N ILE A 942 35.62 40.91 19.88
CA ILE A 942 34.65 40.45 20.90
C ILE A 942 33.24 40.85 20.50
N ASP A 943 32.42 39.83 20.20
CA ASP A 943 31.00 40.03 19.89
C ASP A 943 30.16 40.34 21.15
N ASN A 944 28.93 40.83 20.92
CA ASN A 944 27.98 41.18 21.98
C ASN A 944 27.67 40.02 22.96
N LYS A 945 27.63 38.76 22.49
CA LYS A 945 27.31 37.60 23.35
C LYS A 945 28.47 37.28 24.29
N VAL A 946 29.71 37.40 23.81
CA VAL A 946 30.92 37.25 24.61
C VAL A 946 31.04 38.42 25.59
N LEU A 947 30.82 39.66 25.13
CA LEU A 947 30.85 40.88 25.96
C LEU A 947 29.88 40.80 27.15
N LEU A 948 28.66 40.30 26.92
CA LEU A 948 27.68 40.11 27.99
C LEU A 948 28.17 39.14 29.07
N LYS A 949 28.82 38.05 28.68
CA LYS A 949 29.36 37.06 29.63
C LYS A 949 30.55 37.59 30.40
N VAL A 950 31.38 38.44 29.77
CA VAL A 950 32.46 39.15 30.46
C VAL A 950 31.86 40.09 31.51
N GLN A 951 30.84 40.88 31.14
CA GLN A 951 30.14 41.77 32.07
C GLN A 951 29.57 41.00 33.26
N GLN A 952 28.85 39.89 33.02
CA GLN A 952 28.29 39.04 34.06
C GLN A 952 29.37 38.51 35.03
N SER A 953 30.54 38.13 34.53
CA SER A 953 31.63 37.64 35.39
C SER A 953 32.24 38.70 36.32
N LEU A 954 32.00 39.99 36.04
CA LEU A 954 32.49 41.11 36.85
C LEU A 954 31.49 41.55 37.92
N GLU A 955 30.25 41.04 37.89
CA GLU A 955 29.16 41.49 38.76
C GLU A 955 29.37 41.18 40.24
N ASP A 956 29.99 40.04 40.55
CA ASP A 956 30.19 39.60 41.94
C ASP A 956 31.09 40.55 42.73
N GLU A 957 32.06 41.20 42.09
CA GLU A 957 33.02 42.11 42.74
C GLU A 957 32.68 43.59 42.55
N PHE A 958 32.13 43.97 41.39
CA PHE A 958 31.89 45.37 41.02
C PHE A 958 30.41 45.73 40.88
N GLY A 959 29.49 44.87 41.33
CA GLY A 959 28.05 45.05 41.13
C GLY A 959 27.42 46.29 41.78
N SER A 960 28.13 46.96 42.69
CA SER A 960 27.74 48.20 43.37
C SER A 960 28.26 49.47 42.68
N THR A 961 29.04 49.36 41.60
CA THR A 961 29.61 50.48 40.86
C THR A 961 29.03 50.50 39.43
N PRO A 962 28.66 51.66 38.85
CA PRO A 962 28.26 51.74 37.45
C PRO A 962 29.36 51.19 36.54
N LEU A 963 29.02 50.27 35.65
CA LEU A 963 29.97 49.59 34.77
C LEU A 963 29.54 49.73 33.31
N MET A 964 30.46 50.13 32.44
CA MET A 964 30.29 50.09 30.99
C MET A 964 31.45 49.34 30.33
N LEU A 965 31.14 48.40 29.45
CA LEU A 965 32.11 47.68 28.62
C LEU A 965 31.90 48.00 27.15
N LEU A 966 33.00 48.30 26.47
CA LEU A 966 33.06 48.61 25.05
C LEU A 966 33.91 47.56 24.33
N SER A 967 33.43 47.07 23.19
CA SER A 967 34.17 46.14 22.32
C SER A 967 33.96 46.46 20.85
N THR A 968 34.84 45.94 19.99
CA THR A 968 34.66 45.97 18.53
C THR A 968 34.91 44.59 17.93
N ASP A 969 34.21 44.27 16.85
CA ASP A 969 34.61 43.30 15.84
C ASP A 969 35.04 44.04 14.56
N LYS A 970 35.38 43.31 13.48
CA LYS A 970 35.92 43.89 12.23
C LYS A 970 35.03 44.96 11.59
N GLU A 971 33.72 44.97 11.85
CA GLU A 971 32.77 45.89 11.19
C GLU A 971 31.89 46.67 12.20
N LYS A 972 31.75 46.18 13.43
CA LYS A 972 30.74 46.64 14.38
C LYS A 972 31.35 46.85 15.75
N ALA A 973 30.85 47.85 16.46
CA ALA A 973 31.14 48.05 17.86
C ALA A 973 29.94 47.72 18.75
N TYR A 974 30.24 47.21 19.93
CA TYR A 974 29.26 46.79 20.93
C TYR A 974 29.52 47.49 22.25
N CYS A 975 28.43 47.82 22.93
CA CYS A 975 28.48 48.43 24.25
C CYS A 975 27.48 47.73 25.17
N ILE A 976 27.88 47.46 26.41
CA ILE A 976 27.00 47.00 27.48
C ILE A 976 27.25 47.85 28.71
N CYS A 977 26.19 48.36 29.32
CA CYS A 977 26.30 49.07 30.58
C CYS A 977 25.28 48.59 31.61
N ARG A 978 25.68 48.70 32.88
CA ARG A 978 24.89 48.35 34.05
C ARG A 978 25.03 49.47 35.08
N VAL A 979 23.90 49.86 35.67
CA VAL A 979 23.85 50.83 36.77
C VAL A 979 23.16 50.18 37.98
N PRO A 980 23.76 50.24 39.19
CA PRO A 980 23.12 49.78 40.43
C PRO A 980 21.83 50.54 40.74
N GLN A 981 20.84 49.85 41.31
CA GLN A 981 19.52 50.42 41.63
C GLN A 981 19.60 51.67 42.53
N GLU A 982 20.57 51.72 43.43
CA GLU A 982 20.82 52.86 44.32
C GLU A 982 21.16 54.13 43.55
N LEU A 983 21.91 54.02 42.44
CA LEU A 983 22.31 55.14 41.61
C LEU A 983 21.25 55.50 40.56
N VAL A 984 20.42 54.54 40.15
CA VAL A 984 19.20 54.82 39.38
C VAL A 984 18.27 55.76 40.15
N SER A 985 18.13 55.53 41.46
CA SER A 985 17.33 56.39 42.34
C SER A 985 17.90 57.81 42.48
N ARG A 986 19.18 58.00 42.12
CA ARG A 986 19.91 59.28 42.05
C ARG A 986 20.01 59.83 40.62
N GLY A 987 19.14 59.37 39.71
CA GLY A 987 19.01 59.92 38.36
C GLY A 987 20.05 59.47 37.33
N LEU A 988 20.91 58.48 37.66
CA LEU A 988 21.81 57.84 36.70
C LEU A 988 21.12 56.62 36.06
N HIS A 989 20.62 56.75 34.84
CA HIS A 989 19.96 55.66 34.11
C HIS A 989 20.90 55.01 33.08
N ALA A 990 20.93 53.68 33.04
CA ALA A 990 21.77 52.91 32.12
C ALA A 990 21.45 53.21 30.63
N SER A 991 20.17 53.35 30.27
CA SER A 991 19.76 53.74 28.91
C SER A 991 20.33 55.11 28.50
N GLN A 992 20.26 56.10 29.37
CA GLN A 992 20.77 57.45 29.10
C GLN A 992 22.30 57.48 29.05
N TRP A 993 22.97 56.70 29.91
CA TRP A 993 24.42 56.57 29.89
C TRP A 993 24.91 55.89 28.60
N MET A 994 24.21 54.85 28.15
CA MET A 994 24.45 54.21 26.84
C MET A 994 24.30 55.23 25.71
N ASP A 995 23.21 56.01 25.68
CA ASP A 995 22.96 56.99 24.62
C ASP A 995 24.07 58.05 24.49
N SER A 996 24.76 58.39 25.60
CA SER A 996 25.88 59.33 25.57
C SER A 996 27.06 58.88 24.69
N VAL A 997 27.24 57.57 24.51
CA VAL A 997 28.31 56.98 23.68
C VAL A 997 27.83 56.50 22.33
N MET A 998 26.53 56.21 22.17
CA MET A 998 26.00 55.66 20.92
C MET A 998 26.16 56.58 19.71
N GLY A 999 26.18 57.90 19.92
CA GLY A 999 26.43 58.88 18.85
C GLY A 999 27.82 58.74 18.21
N GLU A 1000 28.86 58.46 19.01
CA GLU A 1000 30.24 58.26 18.52
C GLU A 1000 30.41 56.89 17.86
N MET A 1001 29.58 55.91 18.25
CA MET A 1001 29.56 54.58 17.65
C MET A 1001 28.69 54.51 16.39
N GLU A 1002 28.08 55.63 15.95
CA GLU A 1002 27.09 55.66 14.87
C GLU A 1002 26.01 54.58 15.02
N GLY A 1003 25.54 54.38 16.26
CA GLY A 1003 24.72 53.22 16.62
C GLY A 1003 23.46 53.56 17.39
N LYS A 1004 22.73 52.50 17.79
CA LYS A 1004 21.56 52.61 18.68
C LYS A 1004 21.69 51.70 19.91
N GLY A 1005 21.30 52.26 21.06
CA GLY A 1005 21.22 51.59 22.35
C GLY A 1005 19.77 51.18 22.66
N PHE A 1006 19.61 50.10 23.42
CA PHE A 1006 18.32 49.63 23.93
C PHE A 1006 18.51 49.08 25.36
N GLY A 1007 17.67 49.48 26.31
CA GLY A 1007 17.82 49.06 27.70
C GLY A 1007 16.77 49.62 28.65
N SER A 1008 16.83 49.15 29.89
CA SER A 1008 16.11 49.68 31.03
C SER A 1008 16.98 50.69 31.80
N GLU A 1009 16.46 51.18 32.93
CA GLU A 1009 17.17 52.08 33.83
C GLU A 1009 18.41 51.45 34.48
N THR A 1010 18.44 50.13 34.64
CA THR A 1010 19.52 49.39 35.32
C THR A 1010 20.49 48.68 34.37
N PHE A 1011 20.07 48.42 33.13
CA PHE A 1011 20.87 47.69 32.16
C PHE A 1011 20.56 48.14 30.73
N ALA A 1012 21.59 48.43 29.94
CA ALA A 1012 21.43 48.72 28.52
C ALA A 1012 22.52 48.07 27.67
N ARG A 1013 22.17 47.80 26.40
CA ARG A 1013 23.09 47.27 25.39
C ARG A 1013 22.95 48.05 24.09
N GLY A 1014 24.06 48.24 23.37
CA GLY A 1014 24.12 49.01 22.15
C GLY A 1014 24.97 48.35 21.07
N ARG A 1015 24.65 48.69 19.82
CA ARG A 1015 25.42 48.28 18.64
C ARG A 1015 25.55 49.46 17.68
N GLY A 1016 26.75 49.64 17.13
CA GLY A 1016 27.07 50.66 16.14
C GLY A 1016 28.03 50.17 15.06
N LEU A 1017 28.44 51.06 14.17
CA LEU A 1017 29.52 50.84 13.22
C LEU A 1017 30.86 50.97 13.96
N ALA A 1018 31.91 50.28 13.50
CA ALA A 1018 33.22 50.32 14.17
C ALA A 1018 33.76 51.78 14.24
N PRO A 1019 33.86 52.38 15.45
CA PRO A 1019 34.28 53.78 15.59
C PRO A 1019 35.78 53.93 15.36
N SER A 1020 36.22 55.14 15.04
CA SER A 1020 37.64 55.49 14.86
C SER A 1020 38.45 55.46 16.17
N SER A 1021 37.82 55.53 17.36
CA SER A 1021 38.47 55.26 18.66
C SER A 1021 37.48 54.86 19.77
N LEU A 1022 37.60 53.64 20.30
CA LEU A 1022 36.83 53.19 21.48
C LEU A 1022 37.26 53.93 22.76
N GLU A 1023 38.49 54.43 22.81
CA GLU A 1023 39.02 55.19 23.94
C GLU A 1023 38.32 56.55 24.10
N GLU A 1024 37.91 57.17 23.00
CA GLU A 1024 37.13 58.42 23.03
C GLU A 1024 35.72 58.18 23.58
N CYS A 1025 35.07 57.09 23.14
CA CYS A 1025 33.82 56.63 23.73
C CYS A 1025 33.96 56.37 25.24
N ALA A 1026 35.05 55.74 25.65
CA ALA A 1026 35.30 55.45 27.07
C ALA A 1026 35.49 56.73 27.90
N LYS A 1027 36.17 57.75 27.36
CA LYS A 1027 36.32 59.06 28.03
C LYS A 1027 34.97 59.76 28.19
N LYS A 1028 34.16 59.79 27.12
CA LYS A 1028 32.83 60.41 27.12
C LYS A 1028 31.90 59.74 28.13
N ALA A 1029 31.94 58.41 28.20
CA ALA A 1029 31.20 57.63 29.20
C ALA A 1029 31.56 58.02 30.64
N ARG A 1030 32.85 58.20 30.94
CA ARG A 1030 33.30 58.61 32.29
C ARG A 1030 32.84 60.03 32.61
N SER A 1031 33.01 60.98 31.70
CA SER A 1031 32.58 62.37 31.89
C SER A 1031 31.08 62.50 32.16
N TYR A 1032 30.26 61.69 31.47
CA TYR A 1032 28.81 61.68 31.68
C TYR A 1032 28.43 61.32 33.12
N VAL A 1033 29.03 60.28 33.69
CA VAL A 1033 28.71 59.85 35.06
C VAL A 1033 29.16 60.88 36.10
N VAL A 1034 30.34 61.48 35.91
CA VAL A 1034 30.84 62.53 36.80
C VAL A 1034 29.90 63.74 36.78
N GLN A 1035 29.54 64.26 35.61
CA GLN A 1035 28.62 65.38 35.48
C GLN A 1035 27.26 65.08 36.13
N ARG A 1036 26.72 63.88 35.88
CA ARG A 1036 25.39 63.52 36.37
C ARG A 1036 25.32 63.32 37.89
N LEU A 1037 26.42 62.90 38.52
CA LEU A 1037 26.48 62.68 39.96
C LEU A 1037 27.00 63.90 40.75
N GLU A 1038 27.68 64.85 40.10
CA GLU A 1038 28.04 66.17 40.66
C GLU A 1038 26.88 67.18 40.59
N GLU A 1039 25.94 67.04 39.65
CA GLU A 1039 24.70 67.83 39.59
C GLU A 1039 23.73 67.58 40.78
N ASP A 1040 24.00 66.57 41.61
CA ASP A 1040 23.15 66.10 42.72
C ASP A 1040 23.80 66.32 44.12
N THR A 1041 24.93 67.04 44.17
CA THR A 1041 25.55 67.61 45.40
C THR A 1041 25.38 69.11 45.43
#